data_AF-A0AB34IKG1-F1
#
_entry.id   AF-A0AB34IKG1-F1
#
_cell.length_a   1.000
_cell.length_b   1.000
_cell.length_c   1.000
_cell.angle_alpha   90.00
_cell.angle_beta   90.00
_cell.angle_gamma   90.00
#
_symmetry.space_group_name_H-M   'P 1'
#
loop_
_entity.id
_entity.type
_entity.pdbx_description
1 polymer ?
#
loop_
_entity_poly.entity_id
_entity_poly.type
_entity_poly.pdbx_seq_one_letter_code
_entity_poly.pdbx_strand_id
1 'polypeptide(L)'
;MPHLFPPPEPSPASRATRGSATPPPHRKFAPLRDDGAPPRAALPRGGPLTGLLCLLALLALLLGRHPADAAPPPPPPPRSPPLPSLPIDRSAVAIAGLGPSADFAHQFHVAFSSTVSGACLFGGQPYHCATSYFPQDELLPPSASRRVPRCDGCPANTTLPFDHCKVTPSVVDVGSLADYPRRHCGQNPVTLHECIDDVASLRHSRTFLFRGTHDETCAPAAVENTAALLAQMVASPSTQLKLVTHLPFGHVLPLASTPYAHQTAAAAYDGPAECVRHVFPNLSLSPAPSPPSAWAVFDQTEFTEPGVGFRADGWLYTPLACASRPCRLLLRPDECDPPRRRAADADAFAALADAHAFVLLHPCVGGELDAARFPHAADVAAGRLDVYAQLSDDYALQSAPHMRAIGRMLRRLLGDPPLPPPPPRRRRPPPPPPPRRRRHAEAAALLPLPSLAIDARHVLIAGVSNTADFAHQFHVAFGALVSGACVFSGQPYHCAATRFAADYLLPRTPSTAAGMGCAGCGAAWTLTYDHCKNHPLLVDVEALGRYAEGAAAVDAPAVHLARARTFAFGPTHDRCYLPPAMANVARFYLRYARDATQVKLVDDQPFPHTLPTNATPYANDAANFTGAGYDGPGECLRHVVGGGARLWAAPLVDPLLWRRVNVSAFVRDLGVGVRPAAWLFLPPACGGASACKLLLLPGGCDPLEELPPLGGSDDAFARYAMLNEMVIFKPCVGGPIDARRFPHNHENLRGMIDVYGQLSPDYATQKGDQMEPIGAMLKHLMGVQA
;
A
#
# COMPACT_ATOMS: atom_id res chain seq x y z
N MET A 1 -14.74 -23.16 -36.11
CA MET A 1 -13.59 -23.19 -37.04
C MET A 1 -12.35 -22.80 -36.25
N PRO A 2 -11.36 -23.68 -36.03
CA PRO A 2 -10.18 -23.34 -35.27
C PRO A 2 -9.04 -22.92 -36.20
N HIS A 3 -8.50 -21.71 -36.01
CA HIS A 3 -7.26 -21.29 -36.64
C HIS A 3 -6.07 -21.70 -35.77
N LEU A 4 -5.30 -22.64 -36.31
CA LEU A 4 -4.01 -23.11 -35.83
C LEU A 4 -2.93 -22.06 -36.13
N PHE A 5 -2.15 -21.66 -35.13
CA PHE A 5 -0.89 -20.93 -35.31
C PHE A 5 0.28 -21.94 -35.32
N PRO A 6 1.23 -21.87 -36.28
CA PRO A 6 2.42 -22.73 -36.31
C PRO A 6 3.53 -22.19 -35.38
N PRO A 7 4.47 -23.05 -34.93
CA PRO A 7 5.59 -22.64 -34.09
C PRO A 7 6.69 -21.93 -34.90
N PRO A 8 7.49 -21.03 -34.29
CA PRO A 8 8.60 -20.38 -34.99
C PRO A 8 9.85 -21.28 -35.04
N GLU A 9 10.46 -21.33 -36.22
CA GLU A 9 11.77 -21.94 -36.49
C GLU A 9 12.94 -21.16 -35.84
N PRO A 10 14.07 -21.82 -35.55
CA PRO A 10 15.23 -21.20 -34.91
C PRO A 10 16.14 -20.49 -35.93
N SER A 11 16.64 -19.30 -35.59
CA SER A 11 17.67 -18.60 -36.37
C SER A 11 19.05 -18.63 -35.69
N PRO A 12 20.15 -18.51 -36.46
CA PRO A 12 21.34 -19.31 -36.27
C PRO A 12 22.42 -18.68 -35.38
N ALA A 13 23.24 -19.56 -34.81
CA ALA A 13 24.42 -19.25 -34.04
C ALA A 13 25.51 -18.55 -34.88
N SER A 14 26.00 -17.40 -34.39
CA SER A 14 27.28 -16.82 -34.83
C SER A 14 28.38 -17.15 -33.82
N ARG A 15 29.37 -17.90 -34.29
CA ARG A 15 30.61 -18.28 -33.63
C ARG A 15 31.62 -17.14 -33.76
N ALA A 16 32.14 -16.60 -32.65
CA ALA A 16 33.34 -15.76 -32.67
C ALA A 16 34.17 -15.90 -31.38
N THR A 17 35.29 -16.60 -31.54
CA THR A 17 36.64 -16.36 -30.99
C THR A 17 36.84 -16.00 -29.51
N ARG A 18 37.51 -16.92 -28.80
CA ARG A 18 38.27 -16.66 -27.57
C ARG A 18 39.40 -15.67 -27.84
N GLY A 19 39.40 -14.55 -27.10
CA GLY A 19 40.54 -13.67 -26.95
C GLY A 19 40.74 -13.37 -25.47
N SER A 20 41.84 -13.85 -24.90
CA SER A 20 42.30 -13.52 -23.56
C SER A 20 42.78 -12.07 -23.52
N ALA A 21 42.21 -11.25 -22.65
CA ALA A 21 42.81 -9.99 -22.24
C ALA A 21 42.56 -9.75 -20.74
N THR A 22 43.65 -9.58 -20.03
CA THR A 22 43.77 -9.21 -18.61
C THR A 22 43.09 -7.87 -18.29
N PRO A 23 42.64 -7.66 -17.04
CA PRO A 23 42.01 -6.40 -16.63
C PRO A 23 43.07 -5.31 -16.38
N PRO A 24 42.81 -4.02 -16.70
CA PRO A 24 43.67 -2.93 -16.27
C PRO A 24 43.38 -2.53 -14.81
N PRO A 25 44.35 -1.96 -14.09
CA PRO A 25 44.22 -1.70 -12.66
C PRO A 25 43.38 -0.46 -12.34
N HIS A 26 42.76 -0.50 -11.16
CA HIS A 26 42.07 0.61 -10.50
C HIS A 26 42.89 1.92 -10.51
N ARG A 27 42.33 2.97 -11.10
CA ARG A 27 42.79 4.35 -10.86
C ARG A 27 41.95 4.99 -9.75
N LYS A 28 42.64 5.33 -8.66
CA LYS A 28 42.17 6.23 -7.60
C LYS A 28 41.97 7.63 -8.19
N PHE A 29 40.78 8.20 -8.04
CA PHE A 29 40.56 9.64 -8.26
C PHE A 29 40.84 10.39 -6.95
N ALA A 30 41.85 11.27 -7.00
CA ALA A 30 42.09 12.33 -6.02
C ALA A 30 41.38 13.62 -6.48
N PRO A 31 41.07 14.56 -5.57
CA PRO A 31 40.08 15.62 -5.80
C PRO A 31 40.66 16.78 -6.62
N LEU A 32 39.84 17.34 -7.52
CA LEU A 32 40.10 18.59 -8.21
C LEU A 32 39.56 19.77 -7.39
N ARG A 33 40.34 20.85 -7.43
CA ARG A 33 40.38 22.01 -6.55
C ARG A 33 39.24 23.00 -6.78
N ASP A 34 38.89 23.69 -5.70
CA ASP A 34 38.18 24.96 -5.62
C ASP A 34 38.86 26.06 -6.44
N ASP A 35 38.07 26.76 -7.26
CA ASP A 35 38.44 28.05 -7.83
C ASP A 35 37.88 29.21 -6.98
N GLY A 36 38.85 29.95 -6.43
CA GLY A 36 38.81 31.18 -5.65
C GLY A 36 37.69 32.20 -5.88
N ALA A 37 37.12 32.65 -4.76
CA ALA A 37 36.52 33.96 -4.58
C ALA A 37 37.58 35.10 -4.64
N PRO A 38 37.22 36.32 -5.09
CA PRO A 38 38.15 37.46 -5.10
C PRO A 38 38.32 38.09 -3.70
N PRO A 39 39.47 38.76 -3.44
CA PRO A 39 39.88 39.13 -2.09
C PRO A 39 39.19 40.40 -1.57
N ARG A 40 38.93 40.40 -0.25
CA ARG A 40 38.54 41.56 0.54
C ARG A 40 39.66 42.61 0.55
N ALA A 41 39.38 43.80 0.03
CA ALA A 41 40.24 44.96 0.16
C ALA A 41 40.16 45.55 1.58
N ALA A 42 41.33 45.79 2.16
CA ALA A 42 41.50 46.44 3.45
C ALA A 42 41.23 47.95 3.35
N LEU A 43 40.46 48.49 4.31
CA LEU A 43 40.26 49.93 4.50
C LEU A 43 41.50 50.57 5.16
N PRO A 44 41.99 51.72 4.69
CA PRO A 44 43.02 52.47 5.39
C PRO A 44 42.39 53.35 6.50
N ARG A 45 43.10 53.45 7.62
CA ARG A 45 42.85 54.43 8.68
C ARG A 45 43.16 55.83 8.15
N GLY A 46 42.16 56.71 8.08
CA GLY A 46 42.30 58.15 7.84
C GLY A 46 41.73 58.94 9.03
N GLY A 47 42.45 59.97 9.48
CA GLY A 47 42.22 60.70 10.73
C GLY A 47 41.01 61.66 10.75
N PRO A 48 40.82 62.37 11.88
CA PRO A 48 39.60 63.11 12.18
C PRO A 48 39.70 64.53 11.65
N LEU A 49 38.93 64.90 10.61
CA LEU A 49 38.61 66.32 10.31
C LEU A 49 37.49 66.57 9.27
N THR A 50 36.79 65.54 8.78
CA THR A 50 35.73 65.68 7.75
C THR A 50 34.31 65.36 8.22
N GLY A 51 34.03 65.49 9.53
CA GLY A 51 32.71 65.21 10.12
C GLY A 51 31.75 66.40 10.25
N LEU A 52 32.20 67.64 10.05
CA LEU A 52 31.42 68.83 10.43
C LEU A 52 30.67 69.53 9.28
N LEU A 53 30.92 69.18 8.01
CA LEU A 53 30.28 69.82 6.84
C LEU A 53 29.11 69.03 6.25
N CYS A 54 28.96 67.73 6.52
CA CYS A 54 27.79 66.95 6.06
C CYS A 54 26.56 67.05 6.98
N LEU A 55 26.72 67.48 8.24
CA LEU A 55 25.60 67.54 9.19
C LEU A 55 24.73 68.79 9.03
N LEU A 56 25.26 69.87 8.44
CA LEU A 56 24.52 71.12 8.21
C LEU A 56 23.70 71.11 6.91
N ALA A 57 24.04 70.27 5.93
CA ALA A 57 23.28 70.14 4.68
C ALA A 57 22.01 69.27 4.84
N LEU A 58 21.98 68.35 5.81
CA LEU A 58 20.82 67.48 6.03
C LEU A 58 19.71 68.14 6.86
N LEU A 59 20.01 69.15 7.68
CA LEU A 59 19.00 69.84 8.50
C LEU A 59 18.20 70.89 7.72
N ALA A 60 18.72 71.39 6.59
CA ALA A 60 18.02 72.37 5.75
C ALA A 60 17.00 71.74 4.77
N LEU A 61 17.06 70.42 4.52
CA LEU A 61 16.07 69.72 3.67
C LEU A 61 14.86 69.18 4.43
N LEU A 62 14.82 69.26 5.76
CA LEU A 62 13.77 68.65 6.59
C LEU A 62 12.73 69.66 7.14
N LEU A 63 12.79 70.95 6.78
CA LEU A 63 11.90 72.00 7.32
C LEU A 63 11.09 72.74 6.26
N GLY A 64 10.69 72.08 5.17
CA GLY A 64 9.87 72.73 4.14
C GLY A 64 9.10 71.77 3.25
N ARG A 65 8.11 71.05 3.78
CA ARG A 65 7.00 70.50 2.98
C ARG A 65 5.75 70.31 3.83
N HIS A 66 4.75 71.16 3.57
CA HIS A 66 3.39 71.03 4.09
C HIS A 66 2.73 69.73 3.59
N PRO A 67 1.81 69.13 4.36
CA PRO A 67 1.04 67.97 3.93
C PRO A 67 -0.17 68.44 3.11
N ALA A 68 -0.04 68.51 1.80
CA ALA A 68 -1.16 68.55 0.88
C ALA A 68 -0.71 67.90 -0.43
N ASP A 69 -1.50 66.96 -0.93
CA ASP A 69 -1.28 66.10 -2.11
C ASP A 69 -0.29 64.94 -1.97
N ALA A 70 -0.60 64.01 -1.08
CA ALA A 70 -0.28 62.60 -1.33
C ALA A 70 -1.32 62.04 -2.31
N ALA A 71 -0.91 61.75 -3.56
CA ALA A 71 -1.74 61.01 -4.50
C ALA A 71 -2.23 59.71 -3.84
N PRO A 72 -3.50 59.29 -4.06
CA PRO A 72 -4.00 58.05 -3.51
C PRO A 72 -3.09 56.88 -3.94
N PRO A 73 -2.84 55.89 -3.06
CA PRO A 73 -2.09 54.71 -3.46
C PRO A 73 -2.71 54.12 -4.72
N PRO A 74 -1.90 53.63 -5.68
CA PRO A 74 -2.43 53.00 -6.87
C PRO A 74 -3.44 51.91 -6.44
N PRO A 75 -4.59 51.78 -7.14
CA PRO A 75 -5.54 50.74 -6.81
C PRO A 75 -4.82 49.39 -6.82
N PRO A 76 -5.13 48.48 -5.87
CA PRO A 76 -4.55 47.15 -5.89
C PRO A 76 -4.79 46.53 -7.29
N PRO A 77 -3.85 45.72 -7.80
CA PRO A 77 -4.04 45.06 -9.09
C PRO A 77 -5.40 44.34 -9.09
N PRO A 78 -6.12 44.35 -10.23
CA PRO A 78 -7.43 43.70 -10.30
C PRO A 78 -7.26 42.24 -9.87
N ARG A 79 -7.99 41.85 -8.82
CA ARG A 79 -8.02 40.46 -8.37
C ARG A 79 -8.61 39.61 -9.48
N SER A 80 -8.01 38.45 -9.72
CA SER A 80 -8.57 37.44 -10.63
C SER A 80 -10.01 37.10 -10.25
N PRO A 81 -10.86 36.71 -11.21
CA PRO A 81 -12.26 36.39 -10.93
C PRO A 81 -12.36 35.11 -10.08
N PRO A 82 -13.45 34.89 -9.32
CA PRO A 82 -13.62 33.65 -8.57
C PRO A 82 -13.76 32.43 -9.49
N LEU A 83 -13.34 31.26 -9.02
CA LEU A 83 -13.56 29.99 -9.72
C LEU A 83 -15.09 29.74 -9.87
N PRO A 84 -15.61 29.58 -11.09
CA PRO A 84 -17.04 29.34 -11.31
C PRO A 84 -17.47 27.93 -10.86
N SER A 85 -18.77 27.69 -10.84
CA SER A 85 -19.33 26.33 -10.89
C SER A 85 -19.72 26.01 -12.34
N LEU A 86 -19.55 24.76 -12.76
CA LEU A 86 -19.84 24.31 -14.11
C LEU A 86 -20.70 23.05 -14.09
N PRO A 87 -21.52 22.80 -15.12
CA PRO A 87 -22.20 21.52 -15.26
C PRO A 87 -21.15 20.43 -15.58
N ILE A 88 -20.59 19.81 -14.55
CA ILE A 88 -19.62 18.71 -14.70
C ILE A 88 -20.32 17.37 -14.51
N ASP A 89 -20.05 16.42 -15.40
CA ASP A 89 -20.39 15.02 -15.21
C ASP A 89 -19.53 14.43 -14.09
N ARG A 90 -20.15 14.22 -12.93
CA ARG A 90 -19.50 13.70 -11.71
C ARG A 90 -18.94 12.28 -11.88
N SER A 91 -19.42 11.52 -12.86
CA SER A 91 -18.90 10.19 -13.16
C SER A 91 -17.61 10.23 -14.00
N ALA A 92 -17.29 11.40 -14.56
CA ALA A 92 -16.19 11.60 -15.50
C ALA A 92 -15.24 12.72 -15.03
N VAL A 93 -14.73 12.57 -13.80
CA VAL A 93 -13.65 13.41 -13.27
C VAL A 93 -12.37 12.57 -13.23
N ALA A 94 -11.31 13.07 -13.85
CA ALA A 94 -10.00 12.44 -13.83
C ALA A 94 -8.90 13.43 -13.42
N ILE A 95 -7.72 12.93 -13.09
CA ILE A 95 -6.53 13.75 -12.80
C ILE A 95 -5.32 13.28 -13.60
N ALA A 96 -4.44 14.20 -14.00
CA ALA A 96 -3.23 13.91 -14.77
C ALA A 96 -1.99 14.59 -14.17
N GLY A 97 -0.84 13.95 -14.34
CA GLY A 97 0.44 14.55 -14.01
C GLY A 97 1.64 13.79 -14.58
N LEU A 98 2.80 14.45 -14.60
CA LEU A 98 4.11 13.91 -14.97
C LEU A 98 5.06 13.99 -13.76
N GLY A 99 5.85 12.94 -13.51
CA GLY A 99 6.86 12.94 -12.45
C GLY A 99 6.26 13.22 -11.06
N PRO A 100 6.74 14.21 -10.29
CA PRO A 100 6.13 14.57 -8.99
C PRO A 100 4.64 14.91 -9.07
N SER A 101 4.18 15.54 -10.16
CA SER A 101 2.76 15.83 -10.38
C SER A 101 1.97 14.54 -10.66
N ALA A 102 2.59 13.50 -11.21
CA ALA A 102 1.99 12.16 -11.34
C ALA A 102 1.85 11.47 -9.97
N ASP A 103 2.83 11.63 -9.09
CA ASP A 103 2.76 11.11 -7.72
C ASP A 103 1.62 11.79 -6.95
N PHE A 104 1.47 13.11 -7.09
CA PHE A 104 0.36 13.85 -6.52
C PHE A 104 -0.97 13.43 -7.15
N ALA A 105 -1.03 13.27 -8.48
CA ALA A 105 -2.22 12.81 -9.18
C ALA A 105 -2.69 11.45 -8.65
N HIS A 106 -1.77 10.52 -8.41
CA HIS A 106 -2.09 9.23 -7.80
C HIS A 106 -2.59 9.36 -6.35
N GLN A 107 -1.93 10.21 -5.54
CA GLN A 107 -2.39 10.51 -4.18
C GLN A 107 -3.80 11.05 -4.16
N PHE A 108 -4.06 12.07 -4.97
CA PHE A 108 -5.36 12.71 -5.07
C PHE A 108 -6.43 11.76 -5.62
N HIS A 109 -6.08 10.91 -6.59
CA HIS A 109 -6.98 9.87 -7.14
C HIS A 109 -7.45 8.90 -6.06
N VAL A 110 -6.54 8.42 -5.20
CA VAL A 110 -6.91 7.51 -4.09
C VAL A 110 -7.70 8.26 -3.03
N ALA A 111 -7.22 9.42 -2.58
CA ALA A 111 -7.82 10.17 -1.50
C ALA A 111 -9.24 10.66 -1.82
N PHE A 112 -9.50 11.08 -3.06
CA PHE A 112 -10.79 11.60 -3.54
C PHE A 112 -11.51 10.63 -4.50
N SER A 113 -11.29 9.32 -4.32
CA SER A 113 -11.75 8.28 -5.25
C SER A 113 -13.28 8.17 -5.40
N SER A 114 -14.08 8.74 -4.50
CA SER A 114 -15.54 8.83 -4.66
C SER A 114 -15.95 9.81 -5.75
N THR A 115 -15.09 10.78 -6.05
CA THR A 115 -15.34 11.84 -7.03
C THR A 115 -14.43 11.70 -8.26
N VAL A 116 -13.15 11.35 -8.07
CA VAL A 116 -12.15 11.19 -9.13
C VAL A 116 -12.12 9.73 -9.56
N SER A 117 -12.72 9.43 -10.71
CA SER A 117 -12.87 8.07 -11.25
C SER A 117 -11.74 7.64 -12.19
N GLY A 118 -10.78 8.51 -12.51
CA GLY A 118 -9.63 8.11 -13.30
C GLY A 118 -8.36 8.93 -13.13
N ALA A 119 -7.24 8.35 -13.57
CA ALA A 119 -5.94 9.00 -13.46
C ALA A 119 -5.01 8.71 -14.66
N CYS A 120 -4.29 9.75 -15.09
CA CYS A 120 -3.21 9.70 -16.08
C CYS A 120 -1.86 9.87 -15.37
N LEU A 121 -1.13 8.79 -15.17
CA LEU A 121 0.11 8.76 -14.40
C LEU A 121 1.32 8.55 -15.32
N PHE A 122 2.05 9.61 -15.61
CA PHE A 122 3.30 9.53 -16.40
C PHE A 122 4.49 9.56 -15.43
N GLY A 123 5.13 8.41 -15.17
CA GLY A 123 6.23 8.31 -14.20
C GLY A 123 5.79 8.45 -12.72
N GLY A 124 4.55 8.07 -12.39
CA GLY A 124 4.01 8.17 -11.04
C GLY A 124 4.37 6.98 -10.15
N GLN A 125 4.73 7.25 -8.89
CA GLN A 125 5.05 6.26 -7.87
C GLN A 125 3.80 5.71 -7.16
N PRO A 126 3.91 4.59 -6.44
CA PRO A 126 2.80 4.03 -5.69
C PRO A 126 2.31 4.97 -4.57
N TYR A 127 1.01 4.90 -4.25
CA TYR A 127 0.40 5.73 -3.22
C TYR A 127 1.10 5.53 -1.88
N HIS A 128 1.40 6.62 -1.18
CA HIS A 128 2.09 6.64 0.13
C HIS A 128 3.52 6.05 0.14
N CYS A 129 4.09 5.72 -1.02
CA CYS A 129 5.37 5.01 -1.09
C CYS A 129 6.54 5.84 -0.55
N ALA A 130 6.60 7.12 -0.90
CA ALA A 130 7.72 8.02 -0.61
C ALA A 130 8.11 8.14 0.87
N THR A 131 7.19 7.80 1.78
CA THR A 131 7.39 7.84 3.23
C THR A 131 7.31 6.46 3.87
N SER A 132 7.10 5.39 3.12
CA SER A 132 6.93 4.03 3.67
C SER A 132 8.26 3.29 3.72
N TYR A 133 8.69 2.89 4.92
CA TYR A 133 9.88 2.06 5.11
C TYR A 133 9.63 0.59 4.73
N PHE A 134 10.54 0.02 3.95
CA PHE A 134 10.64 -1.40 3.67
C PHE A 134 11.91 -1.99 4.30
N PRO A 135 11.90 -3.23 4.81
CA PRO A 135 13.07 -3.81 5.50
C PRO A 135 14.40 -3.75 4.73
N GLN A 136 14.33 -3.75 3.40
CA GLN A 136 15.49 -3.69 2.50
C GLN A 136 15.94 -2.26 2.14
N ASP A 137 15.24 -1.22 2.59
CA ASP A 137 15.62 0.17 2.31
C ASP A 137 16.98 0.52 2.93
N GLU A 138 17.74 1.34 2.21
CA GLU A 138 18.83 2.09 2.81
C GLU A 138 18.23 3.11 3.80
N LEU A 139 18.79 3.16 5.01
CA LEU A 139 18.38 4.13 6.03
C LEU A 139 19.45 5.20 6.20
N LEU A 140 18.97 6.43 6.35
CA LEU A 140 19.83 7.59 6.46
C LEU A 140 19.53 8.37 7.75
N PRO A 141 20.52 9.07 8.35
CA PRO A 141 20.26 9.91 9.52
C PRO A 141 19.40 11.13 9.16
N PRO A 142 18.51 11.62 10.04
CA PRO A 142 17.76 12.84 9.80
C PRO A 142 18.70 14.06 9.72
N SER A 143 18.35 15.04 8.90
CA SER A 143 19.04 16.32 8.79
C SER A 143 18.09 17.42 8.29
N ALA A 144 18.44 18.68 8.54
CA ALA A 144 17.65 19.83 8.07
C ALA A 144 17.44 19.83 6.54
N SER A 145 18.41 19.31 5.80
CA SER A 145 18.40 19.19 4.34
C SER A 145 17.63 17.97 3.79
N ARG A 146 17.02 17.13 4.64
CA ARG A 146 16.29 15.97 4.14
C ARG A 146 14.96 16.38 3.52
N ARG A 147 14.75 15.91 2.29
CA ARG A 147 13.51 16.08 1.53
C ARG A 147 12.39 15.14 1.96
N VAL A 148 12.72 14.09 2.72
CA VAL A 148 11.75 13.18 3.36
C VAL A 148 11.86 13.40 4.88
N PRO A 149 11.14 14.40 5.44
CA PRO A 149 11.22 14.73 6.86
C PRO A 149 10.54 13.69 7.74
N ARG A 150 9.62 12.90 7.18
CA ARG A 150 8.91 11.83 7.89
C ARG A 150 9.05 10.50 7.16
N CYS A 151 9.30 9.45 7.93
CA CYS A 151 9.30 8.08 7.48
C CYS A 151 8.40 7.23 8.40
N ASP A 152 7.39 6.61 7.81
CA ASP A 152 6.49 5.69 8.46
C ASP A 152 7.15 4.31 8.54
N GLY A 153 7.32 3.82 9.77
CA GLY A 153 7.93 2.51 10.04
C GLY A 153 9.45 2.52 10.19
N CYS A 154 10.13 3.65 9.93
CA CYS A 154 11.58 3.74 10.13
C CYS A 154 11.99 3.53 11.60
N PRO A 155 13.15 2.92 11.87
CA PRO A 155 13.80 2.97 13.18
C PRO A 155 13.99 4.40 13.69
N ALA A 156 14.04 4.56 15.01
CA ALA A 156 14.26 5.87 15.62
C ALA A 156 15.55 6.53 15.10
N ASN A 157 15.48 7.85 14.85
CA ASN A 157 16.57 8.66 14.30
C ASN A 157 17.06 8.22 12.91
N THR A 158 16.16 7.72 12.07
CA THR A 158 16.44 7.44 10.65
C THR A 158 15.33 7.98 9.74
N THR A 159 15.64 8.15 8.46
CA THR A 159 14.71 8.50 7.38
C THR A 159 15.15 7.84 6.07
N LEU A 160 14.33 7.98 5.03
CA LEU A 160 14.53 7.36 3.72
C LEU A 160 15.34 8.26 2.77
N PRO A 161 16.02 7.66 1.78
CA PRO A 161 16.52 8.36 0.61
C PRO A 161 15.37 9.05 -0.14
N PHE A 162 15.66 10.23 -0.69
CA PHE A 162 14.73 10.89 -1.60
C PHE A 162 14.46 9.99 -2.81
N ASP A 163 13.20 9.87 -3.21
CA ASP A 163 12.77 9.06 -4.37
C ASP A 163 13.15 7.57 -4.31
N HIS A 164 13.30 6.97 -3.12
CA HIS A 164 13.64 5.55 -3.01
C HIS A 164 12.68 4.62 -3.79
N CYS A 165 11.39 4.96 -3.89
CA CYS A 165 10.42 4.19 -4.68
C CYS A 165 10.61 4.26 -6.20
N LYS A 166 11.29 5.29 -6.71
CA LYS A 166 11.60 5.47 -8.13
C LYS A 166 13.02 5.04 -8.49
N VAL A 167 13.95 5.19 -7.55
CA VAL A 167 15.39 4.91 -7.76
C VAL A 167 15.75 3.48 -7.37
N THR A 168 15.14 2.95 -6.31
CA THR A 168 15.34 1.57 -5.84
C THR A 168 14.01 0.80 -5.80
N PRO A 169 13.27 0.72 -6.92
CA PRO A 169 11.90 0.18 -6.92
C PRO A 169 11.84 -1.30 -6.52
N SER A 170 12.95 -2.04 -6.52
CA SER A 170 13.02 -3.45 -6.11
C SER A 170 12.82 -3.69 -4.63
N VAL A 171 12.92 -2.66 -3.77
CA VAL A 171 12.69 -2.79 -2.33
C VAL A 171 11.23 -2.60 -1.96
N VAL A 172 10.42 -2.05 -2.88
CA VAL A 172 9.02 -1.70 -2.63
C VAL A 172 8.20 -2.96 -2.41
N ASP A 173 7.58 -3.06 -1.24
CA ASP A 173 6.58 -4.07 -0.93
C ASP A 173 5.18 -3.56 -1.32
N VAL A 174 4.77 -3.87 -2.55
CA VAL A 174 3.47 -3.46 -3.11
C VAL A 174 2.27 -4.07 -2.35
N GLY A 175 2.45 -5.21 -1.68
CA GLY A 175 1.41 -5.82 -0.84
C GLY A 175 1.14 -4.96 0.39
N SER A 176 2.20 -4.55 1.10
CA SER A 176 2.09 -3.68 2.26
C SER A 176 1.50 -2.30 1.95
N LEU A 177 1.76 -1.75 0.75
CA LEU A 177 1.25 -0.43 0.39
C LEU A 177 -0.27 -0.40 0.22
N ALA A 178 -0.90 -1.51 -0.15
CA ALA A 178 -2.36 -1.61 -0.24
C ALA A 178 -3.02 -1.55 1.14
N ASP A 179 -2.29 -1.89 2.20
CA ASP A 179 -2.80 -1.88 3.56
C ASP A 179 -3.07 -0.47 4.09
N TYR A 180 -2.26 0.51 3.68
CA TYR A 180 -2.42 1.89 4.14
C TYR A 180 -3.82 2.44 3.80
N PRO A 181 -4.27 2.48 2.54
CA PRO A 181 -5.63 2.94 2.24
C PRO A 181 -6.73 2.02 2.78
N ARG A 182 -6.45 0.73 3.02
CA ARG A 182 -7.44 -0.19 3.64
C ARG A 182 -7.63 0.03 5.14
N ARG A 183 -6.57 0.46 5.86
CA ARG A 183 -6.53 0.42 7.34
C ARG A 183 -6.21 1.75 8.03
N HIS A 184 -5.50 2.69 7.39
CA HIS A 184 -4.98 3.89 8.05
C HIS A 184 -6.08 4.85 8.50
N CYS A 185 -7.08 5.07 7.64
CA CYS A 185 -8.27 5.85 7.96
C CYS A 185 -9.31 5.00 8.71
N GLY A 186 -8.85 4.12 9.60
CA GLY A 186 -9.65 3.31 10.52
C GLY A 186 -10.58 2.29 9.89
N GLN A 187 -10.68 1.16 10.57
CA GLN A 187 -11.72 0.16 10.31
C GLN A 187 -13.02 0.49 11.05
N ASN A 188 -12.95 1.38 12.06
CA ASN A 188 -14.08 1.85 12.87
C ASN A 188 -13.67 2.85 13.99
N PRO A 189 -14.33 4.01 14.23
CA PRO A 189 -14.97 4.89 13.25
C PRO A 189 -13.91 5.80 12.61
N VAL A 190 -14.05 6.12 11.33
CA VAL A 190 -13.43 7.35 10.79
C VAL A 190 -14.34 7.89 9.71
N THR A 191 -15.39 8.60 10.11
CA THR A 191 -15.83 9.76 9.34
C THR A 191 -15.03 10.96 9.83
N LEU A 192 -13.73 10.95 9.56
CA LEU A 192 -13.05 12.22 9.35
C LEU A 192 -13.33 12.54 7.88
N HIS A 193 -14.21 13.51 7.64
CA HIS A 193 -14.54 14.04 6.30
C HIS A 193 -13.33 14.53 5.49
N GLU A 194 -12.13 14.39 6.03
CA GLU A 194 -10.85 14.81 5.44
C GLU A 194 -9.79 13.69 5.49
N CYS A 195 -10.16 12.40 5.55
CA CYS A 195 -9.20 11.29 5.49
C CYS A 195 -8.95 10.82 4.04
N ILE A 196 -9.40 9.63 3.66
CA ILE A 196 -9.52 9.19 2.26
C ILE A 196 -10.94 8.67 2.06
N ASP A 197 -11.42 8.74 0.83
CA ASP A 197 -12.66 8.08 0.45
C ASP A 197 -12.56 6.55 0.62
N ASP A 198 -13.71 5.89 0.76
CA ASP A 198 -13.75 4.43 0.87
C ASP A 198 -13.06 3.81 -0.37
N VAL A 199 -12.09 2.93 -0.13
CA VAL A 199 -11.36 2.18 -1.17
C VAL A 199 -12.29 1.41 -2.10
N ALA A 200 -13.52 1.10 -1.68
CA ALA A 200 -14.56 0.56 -2.55
C ALA A 200 -14.85 1.44 -3.77
N SER A 201 -14.64 2.76 -3.67
CA SER A 201 -14.81 3.71 -4.77
C SER A 201 -13.79 3.49 -5.89
N LEU A 202 -12.59 2.98 -5.57
CA LEU A 202 -11.56 2.64 -6.55
C LEU A 202 -11.94 1.41 -7.40
N ARG A 203 -12.91 0.59 -6.99
CA ARG A 203 -13.28 -0.63 -7.75
C ARG A 203 -13.70 -0.36 -9.18
N HIS A 204 -14.20 0.84 -9.47
CA HIS A 204 -14.66 1.25 -10.80
C HIS A 204 -13.71 2.24 -11.49
N SER A 205 -12.60 2.60 -10.83
CA SER A 205 -11.64 3.57 -11.35
C SER A 205 -10.88 3.04 -12.56
N ARG A 206 -10.39 3.96 -13.40
CA ARG A 206 -9.56 3.67 -14.57
C ARG A 206 -8.25 4.44 -14.51
N THR A 207 -7.14 3.73 -14.64
CA THR A 207 -5.81 4.36 -14.56
C THR A 207 -4.96 4.00 -15.77
N PHE A 208 -4.42 5.04 -16.40
CA PHE A 208 -3.37 4.92 -17.41
C PHE A 208 -2.02 5.20 -16.75
N LEU A 209 -1.05 4.33 -17.00
CA LEU A 209 0.29 4.39 -16.44
C LEU A 209 1.33 4.32 -17.56
N PHE A 210 2.32 5.20 -17.53
CA PHE A 210 3.36 5.27 -18.54
C PHE A 210 4.75 5.44 -17.94
N ARG A 211 5.73 4.71 -18.49
CA ARG A 211 7.17 4.94 -18.32
C ARG A 211 7.89 4.55 -19.60
N GLY A 212 8.73 5.43 -20.14
CA GLY A 212 9.54 5.11 -21.31
C GLY A 212 10.67 4.14 -20.97
N THR A 213 11.10 3.27 -21.89
CA THR A 213 12.17 2.29 -21.60
C THR A 213 13.52 2.94 -21.31
N HIS A 214 13.74 4.18 -21.79
CA HIS A 214 14.96 4.98 -21.60
C HIS A 214 14.78 6.08 -20.53
N ASP A 215 13.77 5.96 -19.68
CA ASP A 215 13.60 6.86 -18.53
C ASP A 215 14.67 6.54 -17.47
N GLU A 216 15.64 7.44 -17.28
CA GLU A 216 16.70 7.31 -16.27
C GLU A 216 16.33 7.95 -14.92
N THR A 217 15.20 8.67 -14.84
CA THR A 217 14.69 9.26 -13.60
C THR A 217 13.87 8.23 -12.82
N CYS A 218 13.03 7.47 -13.52
CA CYS A 218 12.26 6.37 -12.96
C CYS A 218 12.87 5.05 -13.42
N ALA A 219 13.52 4.33 -12.49
CA ALA A 219 14.11 3.04 -12.78
C ALA A 219 13.03 2.03 -13.25
N PRO A 220 13.42 1.01 -14.05
CA PRO A 220 12.51 -0.09 -14.38
C PRO A 220 11.87 -0.69 -13.12
N ALA A 221 10.61 -1.09 -13.19
CA ALA A 221 9.75 -1.51 -12.08
C ALA A 221 9.03 -0.40 -11.30
N ALA A 222 9.47 0.86 -11.37
CA ALA A 222 8.87 1.93 -10.56
C ALA A 222 7.37 2.14 -10.86
N VAL A 223 7.00 2.22 -12.14
CA VAL A 223 5.59 2.40 -12.55
C VAL A 223 4.82 1.08 -12.57
N GLU A 224 5.50 -0.04 -12.80
CA GLU A 224 4.93 -1.37 -12.62
C GLU A 224 4.45 -1.60 -11.18
N ASN A 225 5.18 -1.09 -10.18
CA ASN A 225 4.76 -1.16 -8.77
C ASN A 225 3.46 -0.38 -8.52
N THR A 226 3.29 0.76 -9.19
CA THR A 226 2.04 1.55 -9.13
C THR A 226 0.88 0.78 -9.75
N ALA A 227 1.12 0.12 -10.89
CA ALA A 227 0.12 -0.76 -11.51
C ALA A 227 -0.21 -1.97 -10.63
N ALA A 228 0.79 -2.56 -9.96
CA ALA A 228 0.60 -3.69 -9.05
C ALA A 228 -0.21 -3.31 -7.80
N LEU A 229 0.00 -2.12 -7.26
CA LEU A 229 -0.82 -1.58 -6.18
C LEU A 229 -2.28 -1.37 -6.62
N LEU A 230 -2.49 -0.69 -7.75
CA LEU A 230 -3.85 -0.40 -8.25
C LEU A 230 -4.59 -1.67 -8.69
N ALA A 231 -3.88 -2.69 -9.18
CA ALA A 231 -4.48 -3.97 -9.57
C ALA A 231 -5.20 -4.62 -8.38
N GLN A 232 -4.69 -4.43 -7.16
CA GLN A 232 -5.33 -4.93 -5.93
C GLN A 232 -6.62 -4.18 -5.53
N MET A 233 -6.90 -3.02 -6.13
CA MET A 233 -7.97 -2.11 -5.71
C MET A 233 -9.11 -1.99 -6.73
N VAL A 234 -8.85 -2.28 -8.01
CA VAL A 234 -9.86 -2.22 -9.08
C VAL A 234 -10.55 -3.58 -9.26
N ALA A 235 -11.80 -3.61 -9.71
CA ALA A 235 -12.55 -4.88 -9.84
C ALA A 235 -12.07 -5.77 -11.00
N SER A 236 -11.65 -5.15 -12.11
CA SER A 236 -11.30 -5.79 -13.38
C SER A 236 -10.05 -5.15 -13.98
N PRO A 237 -8.86 -5.45 -13.42
CA PRO A 237 -7.62 -4.76 -13.78
C PRO A 237 -7.30 -4.79 -15.28
N SER A 238 -7.63 -5.88 -15.98
CA SER A 238 -7.42 -6.04 -17.43
C SER A 238 -8.11 -4.99 -18.31
N THR A 239 -9.19 -4.37 -17.81
CA THR A 239 -9.94 -3.33 -18.54
C THR A 239 -9.79 -1.93 -17.94
N GLN A 240 -9.36 -1.87 -16.68
CA GLN A 240 -9.29 -0.64 -15.89
C GLN A 240 -7.88 -0.08 -15.79
N LEU A 241 -6.86 -0.93 -15.91
CA LEU A 241 -5.47 -0.50 -15.93
C LEU A 241 -4.91 -0.59 -17.33
N LYS A 242 -4.19 0.46 -17.73
CA LYS A 242 -3.45 0.48 -18.98
C LYS A 242 -2.01 0.87 -18.71
N LEU A 243 -1.13 -0.12 -18.71
CA LEU A 243 0.30 0.04 -18.44
C LEU A 243 1.09 0.07 -19.75
N VAL A 244 1.78 1.18 -20.02
CA VAL A 244 2.63 1.36 -21.21
C VAL A 244 4.07 1.56 -20.76
N THR A 245 4.86 0.49 -20.82
CA THR A 245 6.27 0.49 -20.38
C THR A 245 7.26 -0.03 -21.42
N HIS A 246 6.82 -0.20 -22.67
CA HIS A 246 7.60 -0.83 -23.75
C HIS A 246 8.10 0.17 -24.82
N LEU A 247 7.67 1.43 -24.77
CA LEU A 247 8.03 2.44 -25.77
C LEU A 247 9.34 3.16 -25.40
N PRO A 248 10.25 3.43 -26.36
CA PRO A 248 11.59 3.97 -26.09
C PRO A 248 11.62 5.48 -25.88
N PHE A 249 10.80 6.00 -24.97
CA PHE A 249 10.88 7.39 -24.51
C PHE A 249 11.82 7.53 -23.31
N GLY A 250 12.33 8.75 -23.09
CA GLY A 250 12.98 9.15 -21.83
C GLY A 250 11.97 9.58 -20.76
N HIS A 251 12.41 10.34 -19.76
CA HIS A 251 11.53 10.94 -18.75
C HIS A 251 10.79 12.17 -19.31
N VAL A 252 9.72 11.94 -20.06
CA VAL A 252 8.99 12.97 -20.79
C VAL A 252 7.49 12.68 -20.80
N LEU A 253 6.68 13.71 -21.02
CA LEU A 253 5.31 13.51 -21.50
C LEU A 253 5.38 13.12 -23.00
N PRO A 254 4.90 11.93 -23.39
CA PRO A 254 5.03 11.46 -24.77
C PRO A 254 3.91 12.06 -25.64
N LEU A 255 4.15 13.25 -26.19
CA LEU A 255 3.29 13.90 -27.18
C LEU A 255 3.51 13.26 -28.56
N ALA A 256 2.54 13.41 -29.47
CA ALA A 256 2.67 12.93 -30.85
C ALA A 256 3.93 13.46 -31.56
N SER A 257 4.37 14.67 -31.19
CA SER A 257 5.56 15.34 -31.68
C SER A 257 6.85 14.93 -30.97
N THR A 258 6.77 14.27 -29.81
CA THR A 258 7.94 13.85 -29.02
C THR A 258 8.66 12.72 -29.77
N PRO A 259 9.96 12.85 -30.08
CA PRO A 259 10.72 11.75 -30.65
C PRO A 259 11.01 10.68 -29.59
N TYR A 260 11.29 9.45 -30.05
CA TYR A 260 11.91 8.46 -29.18
C TYR A 260 13.29 8.92 -28.71
N ALA A 261 13.76 8.36 -27.59
CA ALA A 261 15.09 8.61 -27.07
C ALA A 261 16.15 8.35 -28.15
N HIS A 262 17.12 9.26 -28.24
CA HIS A 262 18.19 9.24 -29.23
C HIS A 262 17.72 9.34 -30.71
N GLN A 263 16.47 9.78 -30.95
CA GLN A 263 15.94 10.05 -32.28
C GLN A 263 15.50 11.51 -32.41
N THR A 264 15.34 11.99 -33.65
CA THR A 264 14.88 13.35 -33.96
C THR A 264 13.51 13.39 -34.61
N ALA A 265 13.10 12.29 -35.27
CA ALA A 265 11.77 12.17 -35.85
C ALA A 265 10.73 11.91 -34.77
N ALA A 266 9.58 12.57 -34.89
CA ALA A 266 8.44 12.39 -34.00
C ALA A 266 7.99 10.92 -33.97
N ALA A 267 7.74 10.39 -32.78
CA ALA A 267 7.29 9.00 -32.60
C ALA A 267 5.83 8.78 -33.05
N ALA A 268 5.08 9.86 -33.27
CA ALA A 268 3.65 9.83 -33.60
C ALA A 268 2.79 9.07 -32.57
N TYR A 269 3.27 8.93 -31.34
CA TYR A 269 2.54 8.35 -30.22
C TYR A 269 2.05 9.46 -29.29
N ASP A 270 0.75 9.51 -29.02
CA ASP A 270 0.10 10.51 -28.18
C ASP A 270 -0.40 9.88 -26.87
N GLY A 271 0.46 9.91 -25.85
CA GLY A 271 0.15 9.40 -24.53
C GLY A 271 -0.98 10.14 -23.82
N PRO A 272 -1.03 11.49 -23.83
CA PRO A 272 -2.18 12.23 -23.31
C PRO A 272 -3.50 11.82 -23.97
N ALA A 273 -3.56 11.72 -25.30
CA ALA A 273 -4.78 11.28 -25.98
C ALA A 273 -5.15 9.84 -25.61
N GLU A 274 -4.15 8.96 -25.50
CA GLU A 274 -4.37 7.57 -25.09
C GLU A 274 -4.87 7.45 -23.65
N CYS A 275 -4.34 8.26 -22.75
CA CYS A 275 -4.84 8.33 -21.40
C CYS A 275 -6.29 8.83 -21.38
N VAL A 276 -6.59 9.97 -22.01
CA VAL A 276 -7.94 10.56 -22.02
C VAL A 276 -8.97 9.56 -22.55
N ARG A 277 -8.63 8.83 -23.63
CA ARG A 277 -9.47 7.74 -24.15
C ARG A 277 -9.67 6.60 -23.15
N HIS A 278 -8.65 6.27 -22.36
CA HIS A 278 -8.72 5.20 -21.36
C HIS A 278 -9.56 5.58 -20.15
N VAL A 279 -9.34 6.77 -19.57
CA VAL A 279 -10.01 7.23 -18.35
C VAL A 279 -11.44 7.70 -18.60
N PHE A 280 -11.76 8.09 -19.84
CA PHE A 280 -13.11 8.42 -20.29
C PHE A 280 -13.59 7.43 -21.36
N PRO A 281 -14.03 6.21 -20.99
CA PRO A 281 -14.32 5.14 -21.95
C PRO A 281 -15.48 5.44 -22.93
N ASN A 282 -16.37 6.38 -22.58
CA ASN A 282 -17.50 6.82 -23.42
C ASN A 282 -17.20 8.12 -24.18
N LEU A 283 -15.93 8.38 -24.52
CA LEU A 283 -15.55 9.54 -25.32
C LEU A 283 -16.13 9.41 -26.74
N SER A 284 -17.08 10.26 -27.12
CA SER A 284 -17.58 10.29 -28.50
C SER A 284 -16.48 10.85 -29.42
N LEU A 285 -16.15 10.09 -30.46
CA LEU A 285 -15.02 10.34 -31.38
C LEU A 285 -15.31 11.41 -32.45
N SER A 286 -16.36 12.21 -32.32
CA SER A 286 -16.57 13.33 -33.24
C SER A 286 -15.91 14.59 -32.68
N PRO A 287 -14.71 14.98 -33.15
CA PRO A 287 -14.19 16.32 -32.89
C PRO A 287 -15.20 17.29 -33.49
N ALA A 288 -15.94 18.00 -32.66
CA ALA A 288 -16.65 19.18 -33.15
C ALA A 288 -15.57 20.24 -33.39
N PRO A 289 -15.31 20.68 -34.64
CA PRO A 289 -14.42 21.81 -34.86
C PRO A 289 -15.01 23.01 -34.13
N SER A 290 -14.42 23.33 -32.99
CA SER A 290 -14.73 24.51 -32.20
C SER A 290 -13.55 25.46 -32.34
N PRO A 291 -13.77 26.78 -32.46
CA PRO A 291 -12.66 27.72 -32.33
C PRO A 291 -11.99 27.48 -30.97
N PRO A 292 -10.64 27.58 -30.91
CA PRO A 292 -9.91 27.27 -29.69
C PRO A 292 -10.42 28.14 -28.56
N SER A 293 -10.75 27.48 -27.44
CA SER A 293 -11.23 28.18 -26.26
C SER A 293 -10.06 28.90 -25.58
N ALA A 294 -10.36 29.90 -24.76
CA ALA A 294 -9.32 30.63 -24.02
C ALA A 294 -9.17 30.06 -22.61
N TRP A 295 -7.92 29.96 -22.15
CA TRP A 295 -7.63 29.79 -20.74
C TRP A 295 -8.12 31.02 -19.97
N ALA A 296 -8.91 30.80 -18.93
CA ALA A 296 -9.35 31.82 -17.99
C ALA A 296 -8.55 31.71 -16.69
N VAL A 297 -8.10 32.85 -16.16
CA VAL A 297 -7.49 32.93 -14.83
C VAL A 297 -8.58 32.96 -13.77
N PHE A 298 -8.33 32.36 -12.60
CA PHE A 298 -9.21 32.48 -11.43
C PHE A 298 -8.39 32.69 -10.15
N ASP A 299 -9.01 33.32 -9.14
CA ASP A 299 -8.43 33.50 -7.81
C ASP A 299 -8.50 32.19 -7.02
N GLN A 300 -7.34 31.62 -6.70
CA GLN A 300 -7.23 30.40 -5.88
C GLN A 300 -7.01 30.70 -4.39
N THR A 301 -6.82 31.96 -3.98
CA THR A 301 -6.56 32.33 -2.58
C THR A 301 -7.69 31.94 -1.62
N GLU A 302 -8.93 31.87 -2.11
CA GLU A 302 -10.09 31.40 -1.36
C GLU A 302 -9.94 29.94 -0.88
N PHE A 303 -9.17 29.12 -1.61
CA PHE A 303 -9.06 27.68 -1.37
C PHE A 303 -7.77 27.28 -0.63
N THR A 304 -6.77 28.16 -0.62
CA THR A 304 -5.41 27.85 -0.18
C THR A 304 -5.10 28.45 1.20
N GLU A 305 -4.19 27.81 1.93
CA GLU A 305 -3.64 28.37 3.17
C GLU A 305 -2.39 29.23 2.87
N PRO A 306 -2.14 30.31 3.64
CA PRO A 306 -0.91 31.09 3.49
C PRO A 306 0.34 30.24 3.73
N GLY A 307 1.37 30.49 2.92
CA GLY A 307 2.69 29.89 3.12
C GLY A 307 2.80 28.41 2.78
N VAL A 308 1.86 27.85 1.99
CA VAL A 308 1.91 26.44 1.55
C VAL A 308 2.28 26.29 0.07
N GLY A 309 2.84 27.32 -0.58
CA GLY A 309 3.42 27.20 -1.93
C GLY A 309 2.44 27.32 -3.10
N PHE A 310 1.17 27.69 -2.88
CA PHE A 310 0.24 28.03 -3.95
C PHE A 310 0.40 29.48 -4.41
N ARG A 311 0.25 29.72 -5.73
CA ARG A 311 0.10 31.08 -6.29
C ARG A 311 -1.24 31.69 -5.89
N ALA A 312 -1.44 32.98 -6.17
CA ALA A 312 -2.76 33.61 -6.01
C ALA A 312 -3.72 33.25 -7.16
N ASP A 313 -3.19 32.97 -8.33
CA ASP A 313 -3.94 32.71 -9.56
C ASP A 313 -3.83 31.25 -10.00
N GLY A 314 -4.96 30.67 -10.42
CA GLY A 314 -5.07 29.37 -11.10
C GLY A 314 -5.61 29.52 -12.51
N TRP A 315 -5.58 28.45 -13.32
CA TRP A 315 -6.09 28.48 -14.70
C TRP A 315 -7.20 27.45 -14.95
N LEU A 316 -8.19 27.84 -15.74
CA LEU A 316 -9.31 27.02 -16.15
C LEU A 316 -9.44 27.06 -17.69
N TYR A 317 -9.39 25.90 -18.34
CA TYR A 317 -9.74 25.78 -19.75
C TYR A 317 -11.15 25.23 -19.87
N THR A 318 -12.06 26.03 -20.40
CA THR A 318 -13.46 25.61 -20.61
C THR A 318 -13.75 25.63 -22.09
N PRO A 319 -13.86 24.45 -22.75
CA PRO A 319 -14.30 24.40 -24.13
C PRO A 319 -15.61 25.16 -24.31
N LEU A 320 -15.81 25.88 -25.41
CA LEU A 320 -17.09 26.58 -25.70
C LEU A 320 -18.29 25.65 -25.57
N ALA A 321 -18.14 24.41 -25.99
CA ALA A 321 -19.17 23.39 -25.90
C ALA A 321 -19.48 22.97 -24.44
N CYS A 322 -18.70 23.36 -23.44
CA CYS A 322 -18.93 23.09 -22.02
C CYS A 322 -19.65 24.22 -21.28
N ALA A 323 -19.94 25.34 -21.95
CA ALA A 323 -20.64 26.47 -21.34
C ALA A 323 -22.12 26.17 -21.01
N SER A 324 -22.75 25.22 -21.72
CA SER A 324 -24.21 24.98 -21.64
C SER A 324 -24.62 23.51 -21.59
N ARG A 325 -23.69 22.56 -21.42
CA ARG A 325 -23.98 21.13 -21.27
C ARG A 325 -23.00 20.46 -20.32
N PRO A 326 -23.37 19.30 -19.73
CA PRO A 326 -22.48 18.51 -18.89
C PRO A 326 -21.18 18.17 -19.62
N CYS A 327 -20.04 18.53 -19.03
CA CYS A 327 -18.72 18.16 -19.52
C CYS A 327 -17.94 17.32 -18.51
N ARG A 328 -16.99 16.55 -19.02
CA ARG A 328 -16.03 15.83 -18.17
C ARG A 328 -15.04 16.82 -17.58
N LEU A 329 -14.33 16.45 -16.53
CA LEU A 329 -13.31 17.28 -15.89
C LEU A 329 -11.99 16.53 -15.82
N LEU A 330 -10.91 17.18 -16.23
CA LEU A 330 -9.55 16.69 -16.01
C LEU A 330 -8.78 17.71 -15.17
N LEU A 331 -8.36 17.28 -13.98
CA LEU A 331 -7.48 18.04 -13.09
C LEU A 331 -6.04 17.87 -13.57
N ARG A 332 -5.24 18.94 -13.59
CA ARG A 332 -3.79 18.88 -13.85
C ARG A 332 -3.08 19.89 -12.94
N PRO A 333 -2.86 19.60 -11.65
CA PRO A 333 -2.11 20.51 -10.78
C PRO A 333 -0.63 20.51 -11.13
N ASP A 334 -0.02 21.68 -11.28
CA ASP A 334 1.42 21.83 -11.53
C ASP A 334 1.90 23.26 -11.25
N GLU A 335 3.20 23.51 -11.44
CA GLU A 335 3.75 24.86 -11.47
C GLU A 335 3.16 25.67 -12.64
N CYS A 336 2.86 26.95 -12.38
CA CYS A 336 2.42 27.88 -13.41
C CYS A 336 3.51 28.91 -13.70
N ASP A 337 4.07 28.86 -14.92
CA ASP A 337 5.08 29.81 -15.40
C ASP A 337 4.56 31.27 -15.38
N PRO A 338 5.27 32.22 -14.76
CA PRO A 338 4.99 33.63 -14.91
C PRO A 338 5.84 34.24 -16.05
N PRO A 339 5.30 34.98 -17.04
CA PRO A 339 3.93 35.07 -17.54
C PRO A 339 3.97 35.08 -19.10
N ARG A 340 4.39 34.00 -19.80
CA ARG A 340 4.32 33.95 -21.29
C ARG A 340 4.56 32.60 -21.96
N ARG A 341 4.93 31.53 -21.25
CA ARG A 341 4.97 30.19 -21.84
C ARG A 341 4.14 29.23 -21.02
N ARG A 342 2.91 28.97 -21.49
CA ARG A 342 2.20 27.76 -21.08
C ARG A 342 3.13 26.58 -21.37
N ALA A 343 3.29 25.69 -20.39
CA ALA A 343 4.06 24.49 -20.60
C ALA A 343 3.42 23.72 -21.78
N ALA A 344 4.26 23.22 -22.70
CA ALA A 344 3.79 22.65 -23.98
C ALA A 344 2.81 21.47 -23.78
N ASP A 345 2.88 20.81 -22.63
CA ASP A 345 1.97 19.78 -22.18
C ASP A 345 0.57 20.32 -21.79
N ALA A 346 0.48 21.48 -21.13
CA ALA A 346 -0.79 22.14 -20.80
C ALA A 346 -1.59 22.45 -22.09
N ASP A 347 -0.90 22.96 -23.10
CA ASP A 347 -1.50 23.24 -24.41
C ASP A 347 -1.89 21.95 -25.15
N ALA A 348 -1.15 20.85 -24.99
CA ALA A 348 -1.53 19.56 -25.54
C ALA A 348 -2.84 19.01 -24.93
N PHE A 349 -2.98 19.10 -23.60
CA PHE A 349 -4.25 18.74 -22.96
C PHE A 349 -5.39 19.68 -23.35
N ALA A 350 -5.14 20.98 -23.52
CA ALA A 350 -6.16 21.94 -23.98
C ALA A 350 -6.66 21.64 -25.39
N ALA A 351 -5.77 21.23 -26.31
CA ALA A 351 -6.17 20.77 -27.64
C ALA A 351 -7.08 19.53 -27.55
N LEU A 352 -6.77 18.59 -26.65
CA LEU A 352 -7.64 17.44 -26.39
C LEU A 352 -8.97 17.85 -25.76
N ALA A 353 -8.97 18.85 -24.88
CA ALA A 353 -10.17 19.39 -24.25
C ALA A 353 -11.17 19.94 -25.27
N ASP A 354 -10.69 20.69 -26.27
CA ASP A 354 -11.54 21.15 -27.38
C ASP A 354 -12.03 19.98 -28.25
N ALA A 355 -11.14 19.03 -28.57
CA ALA A 355 -11.48 17.90 -29.42
C ALA A 355 -12.51 16.94 -28.78
N HIS A 356 -12.53 16.86 -27.45
CA HIS A 356 -13.26 15.82 -26.73
C HIS A 356 -14.22 16.33 -25.64
N ALA A 357 -14.39 17.65 -25.55
CA ALA A 357 -15.32 18.34 -24.66
C ALA A 357 -15.15 17.93 -23.18
N PHE A 358 -13.99 18.27 -22.63
CA PHE A 358 -13.75 18.22 -21.19
C PHE A 358 -13.11 19.51 -20.69
N VAL A 359 -13.42 19.89 -19.46
CA VAL A 359 -12.85 21.07 -18.80
C VAL A 359 -11.49 20.70 -18.22
N LEU A 360 -10.52 21.60 -18.28
CA LEU A 360 -9.24 21.47 -17.56
C LEU A 360 -9.18 22.43 -16.38
N LEU A 361 -9.03 21.88 -15.18
CA LEU A 361 -8.66 22.66 -14.01
C LEU A 361 -7.15 22.53 -13.79
N HIS A 362 -6.44 23.65 -13.77
CA HIS A 362 -4.99 23.74 -13.55
C HIS A 362 -4.70 24.60 -12.30
N PRO A 363 -4.74 24.00 -11.09
CA PRO A 363 -4.30 24.65 -9.86
C PRO A 363 -2.81 24.94 -9.93
N CYS A 364 -2.40 26.14 -9.51
CA CYS A 364 -1.02 26.62 -9.67
C CYS A 364 -0.23 26.61 -8.37
N VAL A 365 0.82 25.81 -8.31
CA VAL A 365 1.87 25.93 -7.28
C VAL A 365 3.00 26.87 -7.74
N GLY A 366 4.02 27.09 -6.89
CA GLY A 366 5.09 28.07 -7.13
C GLY A 366 4.84 29.45 -6.52
N GLY A 367 3.99 29.52 -5.50
CA GLY A 367 3.78 30.74 -4.70
C GLY A 367 4.60 30.75 -3.41
N GLU A 368 4.17 31.57 -2.44
CA GLU A 368 4.90 31.79 -1.20
C GLU A 368 4.87 30.55 -0.29
N LEU A 369 6.05 30.19 0.25
CA LEU A 369 6.22 29.17 1.28
C LEU A 369 6.66 29.84 2.60
N ASP A 370 5.98 29.50 3.69
CA ASP A 370 6.44 29.83 5.04
C ASP A 370 7.55 28.86 5.45
N ALA A 371 8.79 29.20 5.07
CA ALA A 371 9.96 28.37 5.36
C ALA A 371 10.26 28.25 6.86
N ALA A 372 9.74 29.15 7.71
CA ALA A 372 9.87 29.02 9.16
C ALA A 372 8.95 27.93 9.70
N ARG A 373 7.73 27.83 9.16
CA ARG A 373 6.78 26.76 9.48
C ARG A 373 7.16 25.43 8.83
N PHE A 374 7.72 25.44 7.62
CA PHE A 374 8.05 24.25 6.84
C PHE A 374 9.52 24.23 6.40
N PRO A 375 10.47 24.05 7.34
CA PRO A 375 11.90 24.16 7.05
C PRO A 375 12.46 23.07 6.12
N HIS A 376 11.74 21.96 5.95
CA HIS A 376 12.14 20.83 5.09
C HIS A 376 11.46 20.85 3.71
N ALA A 377 10.63 21.84 3.41
CA ALA A 377 9.80 21.88 2.22
C ALA A 377 10.51 22.40 0.97
N ALA A 378 11.68 21.83 0.67
CA ALA A 378 12.52 22.24 -0.45
C ALA A 378 11.87 22.01 -1.82
N ASP A 379 11.04 20.97 -1.97
CA ASP A 379 10.33 20.72 -3.22
C ASP A 379 9.19 21.72 -3.41
N VAL A 380 8.44 22.01 -2.35
CA VAL A 380 7.40 23.05 -2.37
C VAL A 380 7.98 24.45 -2.61
N ALA A 381 9.13 24.76 -2.00
CA ALA A 381 9.87 26.00 -2.26
C ALA A 381 10.29 26.14 -3.73
N ALA A 382 10.52 25.01 -4.41
CA ALA A 382 10.85 24.94 -5.82
C ALA A 382 9.63 24.77 -6.72
N GLY A 383 8.43 25.11 -6.24
CA GLY A 383 7.20 25.11 -7.02
C GLY A 383 6.58 23.74 -7.29
N ARG A 384 6.95 22.70 -6.53
CA ARG A 384 6.37 21.35 -6.68
C ARG A 384 5.28 21.06 -5.64
N LEU A 385 4.46 20.06 -5.94
CA LEU A 385 3.46 19.55 -5.00
C LEU A 385 4.14 18.73 -3.89
N ASP A 386 3.62 18.82 -2.66
CA ASP A 386 4.04 17.98 -1.55
C ASP A 386 3.65 16.52 -1.77
N VAL A 387 4.64 15.69 -2.09
CA VAL A 387 4.51 14.23 -2.27
C VAL A 387 5.48 13.47 -1.35
N TYR A 388 6.11 14.16 -0.39
CA TYR A 388 7.13 13.62 0.51
C TYR A 388 6.89 13.97 1.99
N ALA A 389 5.67 14.37 2.36
CA ALA A 389 5.32 14.85 3.70
C ALA A 389 6.07 16.11 4.17
N GLN A 390 6.36 17.03 3.25
CA GLN A 390 7.09 18.26 3.51
C GLN A 390 6.27 19.37 4.19
N LEU A 391 4.97 19.43 3.93
CA LEU A 391 4.05 20.37 4.56
C LEU A 391 3.31 19.73 5.73
N SER A 392 3.06 18.43 5.65
CA SER A 392 2.29 17.75 6.69
C SER A 392 2.46 16.25 6.71
N ASP A 393 2.37 15.71 7.91
CA ASP A 393 2.31 14.31 8.29
C ASP A 393 1.19 13.49 7.63
N ASP A 394 0.15 14.15 7.14
CA ASP A 394 -1.03 13.61 6.46
C ASP A 394 -1.02 13.92 4.96
N TYR A 395 0.14 14.15 4.33
CA TYR A 395 0.29 14.61 2.94
C TYR A 395 -0.53 13.88 1.88
N ALA A 396 -0.76 12.57 2.08
CA ALA A 396 -1.53 11.74 1.17
C ALA A 396 -3.05 11.74 1.46
N LEU A 397 -3.50 12.36 2.55
CA LEU A 397 -4.91 12.44 2.97
C LEU A 397 -5.59 13.71 2.43
N GLN A 398 -6.92 13.72 2.33
CA GLN A 398 -7.73 14.88 1.96
C GLN A 398 -7.47 16.09 2.88
N SER A 399 -7.00 15.86 4.12
CA SER A 399 -6.62 16.89 5.10
C SER A 399 -5.23 17.49 4.88
N ALA A 400 -4.43 17.03 3.92
CA ALA A 400 -3.18 17.69 3.59
C ALA A 400 -3.42 19.08 2.98
N PRO A 401 -2.52 20.07 3.17
CA PRO A 401 -2.71 21.42 2.62
C PRO A 401 -2.97 21.45 1.11
N HIS A 402 -2.17 20.74 0.31
CA HIS A 402 -2.36 20.68 -1.15
C HIS A 402 -3.61 19.91 -1.56
N MET A 403 -3.86 18.76 -0.93
CA MET A 403 -5.02 17.90 -1.18
C MET A 403 -6.32 18.64 -0.88
N ARG A 404 -6.40 19.30 0.29
CA ARG A 404 -7.56 20.09 0.71
C ARG A 404 -7.82 21.28 -0.22
N ALA A 405 -6.79 22.02 -0.60
CA ALA A 405 -6.96 23.18 -1.48
C ALA A 405 -7.54 22.78 -2.85
N ILE A 406 -6.94 21.77 -3.48
CA ILE A 406 -7.41 21.27 -4.79
C ILE A 406 -8.78 20.59 -4.64
N GLY A 407 -9.02 19.86 -3.56
CA GLY A 407 -10.33 19.28 -3.23
C GLY A 407 -11.42 20.35 -3.09
N ARG A 408 -11.13 21.51 -2.50
CA ARG A 408 -12.08 22.64 -2.41
C ARG A 408 -12.34 23.27 -3.78
N MET A 409 -11.32 23.41 -4.64
CA MET A 409 -11.50 23.87 -6.03
C MET A 409 -12.37 22.91 -6.83
N LEU A 410 -12.13 21.60 -6.70
CA LEU A 410 -12.95 20.56 -7.30
C LEU A 410 -14.41 20.67 -6.85
N ARG A 411 -14.66 20.77 -5.54
CA ARG A 411 -16.01 20.96 -4.99
C ARG A 411 -16.69 22.22 -5.53
N ARG A 412 -15.99 23.35 -5.61
CA ARG A 412 -16.51 24.60 -6.20
C ARG A 412 -16.93 24.39 -7.65
N LEU A 413 -16.09 23.75 -8.47
CA LEU A 413 -16.42 23.46 -9.86
C LEU A 413 -17.65 22.56 -9.98
N LEU A 414 -17.80 21.57 -9.10
CA LEU A 414 -18.96 20.66 -9.07
C LEU A 414 -20.25 21.30 -8.53
N GLY A 415 -20.17 22.54 -8.03
CA GLY A 415 -21.29 23.23 -7.39
C GLY A 415 -21.64 22.69 -6.00
N ASP A 416 -20.72 21.98 -5.35
CA ASP A 416 -20.92 21.46 -4.00
C ASP A 416 -20.87 22.59 -2.96
N PRO A 417 -21.67 22.51 -1.88
CA PRO A 417 -21.56 23.47 -0.79
C PRO A 417 -20.17 23.41 -0.15
N PRO A 418 -19.67 24.55 0.39
CA PRO A 418 -18.45 24.58 1.17
C PRO A 418 -18.51 23.56 2.31
N LEU A 419 -17.41 22.85 2.55
CA LEU A 419 -17.32 21.98 3.72
C LEU A 419 -17.41 22.84 4.99
N PRO A 420 -18.09 22.37 6.05
CA PRO A 420 -18.00 23.02 7.35
C PRO A 420 -16.54 23.07 7.80
N PRO A 421 -16.13 24.11 8.58
CA PRO A 421 -14.78 24.20 9.09
C PRO A 421 -14.44 22.90 9.84
N PRO A 422 -13.22 22.37 9.68
CA PRO A 422 -12.84 21.13 10.35
C PRO A 422 -13.02 21.30 11.86
N PRO A 423 -13.50 20.27 12.58
CA PRO A 423 -13.49 20.31 14.04
C PRO A 423 -12.05 20.58 14.49
N PRO A 424 -11.85 21.36 15.58
CA PRO A 424 -10.52 21.69 16.04
C PRO A 424 -9.72 20.39 16.22
N ARG A 425 -8.55 20.30 15.56
CA ARG A 425 -7.67 19.13 15.63
C ARG A 425 -7.45 18.81 17.12
N ARG A 426 -8.07 17.74 17.63
CA ARG A 426 -7.67 17.19 18.91
C ARG A 426 -6.21 16.81 18.74
N ARG A 427 -5.32 17.36 19.57
CA ARG A 427 -3.93 16.94 19.60
C ARG A 427 -3.94 15.41 19.68
N ARG A 428 -3.41 14.77 18.64
CA ARG A 428 -3.15 13.33 18.67
C ARG A 428 -2.35 13.13 19.97
N PRO A 429 -2.79 12.25 20.90
CA PRO A 429 -1.99 11.98 22.06
C PRO A 429 -0.58 11.63 21.56
N PRO A 430 0.48 12.16 22.19
CA PRO A 430 1.83 11.72 21.86
C PRO A 430 1.83 10.18 21.89
N PRO A 431 2.52 9.52 20.95
CA PRO A 431 2.65 8.07 21.00
C PRO A 431 3.06 7.71 22.44
N PRO A 432 2.45 6.68 23.04
CA PRO A 432 2.85 6.26 24.37
C PRO A 432 4.37 6.13 24.37
N PRO A 433 5.06 6.65 25.39
CA PRO A 433 6.50 6.49 25.46
C PRO A 433 6.81 5.00 25.26
N PRO A 434 7.86 4.66 24.49
CA PRO A 434 8.25 3.26 24.36
C PRO A 434 8.31 2.68 25.78
N PRO A 435 7.76 1.48 26.01
CA PRO A 435 7.75 0.89 27.33
C PRO A 435 9.16 1.03 27.87
N ARG A 436 9.30 1.76 29.00
CA ARG A 436 10.59 1.91 29.67
C ARG A 436 11.16 0.51 29.75
N ARG A 437 12.36 0.29 29.18
CA ARG A 437 13.09 -0.97 29.31
C ARG A 437 13.08 -1.31 30.79
N ARG A 438 12.17 -2.21 31.18
CA ARG A 438 12.26 -2.85 32.48
C ARG A 438 13.58 -3.59 32.41
N ARG A 439 14.35 -3.48 33.50
CA ARG A 439 15.59 -4.26 33.65
C ARG A 439 15.28 -5.68 33.18
N HIS A 440 16.10 -6.18 32.25
CA HIS A 440 16.07 -7.57 31.81
C HIS A 440 15.86 -8.44 33.06
N ALA A 441 14.67 -8.99 33.22
CA ALA A 441 14.53 -10.14 34.09
C ALA A 441 15.40 -11.22 33.43
N GLU A 442 16.10 -12.02 34.20
CA GLU A 442 16.80 -13.16 33.60
C GLU A 442 15.79 -13.97 32.80
N ALA A 443 16.02 -14.09 31.48
CA ALA A 443 15.14 -14.80 30.59
C ALA A 443 14.93 -16.21 31.15
N ALA A 444 13.69 -16.52 31.55
CA ALA A 444 13.35 -17.83 32.08
C ALA A 444 13.78 -18.91 31.06
N ALA A 445 14.47 -19.94 31.55
CA ALA A 445 14.98 -21.01 30.70
C ALA A 445 13.84 -21.67 29.91
N LEU A 446 14.07 -21.90 28.61
CA LEU A 446 13.10 -22.59 27.74
C LEU A 446 12.90 -24.03 28.21
N LEU A 447 11.65 -24.42 28.46
CA LEU A 447 11.32 -25.81 28.81
C LEU A 447 11.43 -26.71 27.56
N PRO A 448 11.79 -28.00 27.68
CA PRO A 448 11.69 -28.90 26.54
C PRO A 448 10.22 -29.00 26.07
N LEU A 449 10.00 -29.11 24.76
CA LEU A 449 8.66 -29.38 24.23
C LEU A 449 8.18 -30.75 24.74
N PRO A 450 7.09 -30.82 25.53
CA PRO A 450 6.60 -32.08 26.05
C PRO A 450 5.93 -32.91 24.96
N SER A 451 5.79 -34.21 25.22
CA SER A 451 4.80 -35.05 24.55
C SER A 451 3.61 -35.18 25.50
N LEU A 452 2.39 -35.01 24.99
CA LEU A 452 1.16 -34.98 25.77
C LEU A 452 0.19 -36.06 25.28
N ALA A 453 -0.69 -36.51 26.17
CA ALA A 453 -1.84 -37.32 25.77
C ALA A 453 -2.84 -36.42 25.03
N ILE A 454 -2.81 -36.43 23.70
CA ILE A 454 -3.72 -35.65 22.85
C ILE A 454 -4.78 -36.57 22.23
N ASP A 455 -6.06 -36.18 22.32
CA ASP A 455 -7.13 -36.84 21.56
C ASP A 455 -6.98 -36.47 20.08
N ALA A 456 -6.49 -37.42 19.29
CA ALA A 456 -6.27 -37.26 17.85
C ALA A 456 -7.55 -36.89 17.05
N ARG A 457 -8.75 -37.05 17.64
CA ARG A 457 -10.02 -36.62 17.02
C ARG A 457 -10.31 -35.13 17.19
N HIS A 458 -9.54 -34.43 18.02
CA HIS A 458 -9.76 -33.03 18.40
C HIS A 458 -8.46 -32.22 18.35
N VAL A 459 -7.70 -32.41 17.27
CA VAL A 459 -6.57 -31.55 16.89
C VAL A 459 -7.11 -30.51 15.91
N LEU A 460 -7.09 -29.25 16.32
CA LEU A 460 -7.70 -28.13 15.63
C LEU A 460 -6.63 -27.11 15.25
N ILE A 461 -6.92 -26.30 14.25
CA ILE A 461 -6.12 -25.12 13.91
C ILE A 461 -7.02 -23.90 13.75
N ALA A 462 -6.54 -22.73 14.16
CA ALA A 462 -7.25 -21.48 13.92
C ALA A 462 -6.31 -20.36 13.52
N GLY A 463 -6.84 -19.42 12.74
CA GLY A 463 -6.08 -18.24 12.33
C GLY A 463 -6.99 -17.12 11.85
N VAL A 464 -6.40 -15.92 11.76
CA VAL A 464 -7.04 -14.68 11.31
C VAL A 464 -6.12 -14.02 10.28
N SER A 465 -6.65 -13.58 9.14
CA SER A 465 -5.84 -12.93 8.09
C SER A 465 -4.74 -13.87 7.56
N ASN A 466 -3.48 -13.41 7.47
CA ASN A 466 -2.34 -14.23 7.07
C ASN A 466 -2.23 -15.57 7.83
N THR A 467 -2.60 -15.63 9.12
CA THR A 467 -2.59 -16.91 9.86
C THR A 467 -3.81 -17.77 9.55
N ALA A 468 -4.91 -17.20 9.05
CA ALA A 468 -6.06 -17.95 8.53
C ALA A 468 -5.73 -18.63 7.20
N ASP A 469 -5.00 -17.94 6.32
CA ASP A 469 -4.45 -18.50 5.08
C ASP A 469 -3.60 -19.73 5.40
N PHE A 470 -2.67 -19.58 6.34
CA PHE A 470 -1.84 -20.69 6.82
C PHE A 470 -2.67 -21.78 7.49
N ALA A 471 -3.66 -21.43 8.33
CA ALA A 471 -4.50 -22.42 9.00
C ALA A 471 -5.25 -23.31 7.99
N HIS A 472 -5.76 -22.69 6.91
CA HIS A 472 -6.37 -23.41 5.81
C HIS A 472 -5.36 -24.32 5.11
N GLN A 473 -4.19 -23.80 4.73
CA GLN A 473 -3.11 -24.56 4.09
C GLN A 473 -2.64 -25.76 4.93
N PHE A 474 -2.37 -25.52 6.20
CA PHE A 474 -1.88 -26.52 7.14
C PHE A 474 -2.92 -27.62 7.38
N HIS A 475 -4.21 -27.28 7.49
CA HIS A 475 -5.26 -28.28 7.62
C HIS A 475 -5.38 -29.16 6.37
N VAL A 476 -5.23 -28.60 5.16
CA VAL A 476 -5.24 -29.41 3.93
C VAL A 476 -4.00 -30.30 3.85
N ALA A 477 -2.81 -29.75 4.09
CA ALA A 477 -1.55 -30.49 4.00
C ALA A 477 -1.42 -31.59 5.05
N PHE A 478 -1.84 -31.33 6.30
CA PHE A 478 -1.72 -32.23 7.45
C PHE A 478 -3.08 -32.78 7.91
N GLY A 479 -4.03 -33.01 6.99
CA GLY A 479 -5.38 -33.46 7.31
C GLY A 479 -5.43 -34.81 8.05
N ALA A 480 -4.37 -35.63 7.99
CA ALA A 480 -4.29 -36.84 8.80
C ALA A 480 -4.10 -36.56 10.29
N LEU A 481 -3.49 -35.42 10.64
CA LEU A 481 -3.25 -34.98 12.01
C LEU A 481 -4.30 -33.98 12.50
N VAL A 482 -4.73 -33.06 11.63
CA VAL A 482 -5.63 -31.96 11.97
C VAL A 482 -7.07 -32.31 11.56
N SER A 483 -7.97 -32.29 12.53
CA SER A 483 -9.37 -32.74 12.41
C SER A 483 -10.38 -31.63 12.11
N GLY A 484 -10.01 -30.36 12.27
CA GLY A 484 -10.87 -29.22 12.01
C GLY A 484 -10.15 -27.88 11.99
N ALA A 485 -10.75 -26.87 11.37
CA ALA A 485 -10.15 -25.55 11.19
C ALA A 485 -11.13 -24.38 11.38
N CYS A 486 -10.66 -23.33 12.06
CA CYS A 486 -11.28 -22.02 12.10
C CYS A 486 -10.53 -21.04 11.18
N VAL A 487 -11.17 -20.58 10.12
CA VAL A 487 -10.58 -19.65 9.15
C VAL A 487 -11.34 -18.33 9.20
N PHE A 488 -10.73 -17.29 9.81
CA PHE A 488 -11.31 -15.94 9.89
C PHE A 488 -10.61 -15.02 8.89
N SER A 489 -11.31 -14.58 7.84
CA SER A 489 -10.77 -13.74 6.78
C SER A 489 -9.46 -14.29 6.19
N GLY A 490 -9.55 -15.45 5.53
CA GLY A 490 -8.45 -16.08 4.81
C GLY A 490 -8.75 -16.31 3.32
N GLN A 491 -7.76 -16.81 2.59
CA GLN A 491 -7.82 -17.12 1.17
C GLN A 491 -7.87 -18.63 0.92
N PRO A 492 -8.37 -19.07 -0.24
CA PRO A 492 -8.40 -20.49 -0.60
C PRO A 492 -7.01 -21.15 -0.69
N TYR A 493 -6.99 -22.47 -0.51
CA TYR A 493 -5.78 -23.29 -0.50
C TYR A 493 -4.90 -23.08 -1.73
N HIS A 494 -3.59 -22.83 -1.53
CA HIS A 494 -2.58 -22.67 -2.59
C HIS A 494 -2.93 -21.56 -3.63
N CYS A 495 -3.86 -20.67 -3.30
CA CYS A 495 -4.46 -19.80 -4.31
C CYS A 495 -3.47 -18.74 -4.81
N ALA A 496 -2.66 -18.16 -3.92
CA ALA A 496 -1.67 -17.12 -4.23
C ALA A 496 -0.70 -17.44 -5.38
N ALA A 497 -0.38 -18.73 -5.59
CA ALA A 497 0.54 -19.17 -6.64
C ALA A 497 -0.17 -19.80 -7.86
N THR A 498 -1.50 -19.92 -7.80
CA THR A 498 -2.31 -20.59 -8.83
C THR A 498 -2.87 -19.57 -9.81
N ARG A 499 -2.43 -19.64 -11.07
CA ARG A 499 -3.00 -18.82 -12.13
C ARG A 499 -4.36 -19.35 -12.61
N PHE A 500 -5.34 -18.46 -12.67
CA PHE A 500 -6.64 -18.65 -13.33
C PHE A 500 -6.68 -17.99 -14.70
N ALA A 501 -7.60 -18.44 -15.56
CA ALA A 501 -7.67 -17.99 -16.95
C ALA A 501 -7.92 -16.48 -17.11
N ALA A 502 -8.68 -15.89 -16.19
CA ALA A 502 -9.06 -14.49 -16.20
C ALA A 502 -8.16 -13.58 -15.35
N ASP A 503 -7.09 -14.13 -14.75
CA ASP A 503 -6.16 -13.33 -13.96
C ASP A 503 -5.48 -12.24 -14.79
N TYR A 504 -5.36 -11.07 -14.18
CA TYR A 504 -4.54 -9.99 -14.69
C TYR A 504 -3.07 -10.25 -14.35
N LEU A 505 -2.23 -10.28 -15.39
CA LEU A 505 -0.80 -10.49 -15.26
C LEU A 505 -0.04 -9.16 -15.26
N LEU A 506 0.96 -9.07 -14.40
CA LEU A 506 1.86 -7.93 -14.31
C LEU A 506 3.24 -8.31 -14.86
N PRO A 507 4.01 -7.35 -15.43
CA PRO A 507 5.42 -7.59 -15.71
C PRO A 507 6.13 -8.08 -14.45
N ARG A 508 6.91 -9.16 -14.59
CA ARG A 508 7.68 -9.73 -13.48
C ARG A 508 8.87 -8.81 -13.16
N THR A 509 8.84 -8.22 -11.98
CA THR A 509 9.94 -7.48 -11.36
C THR A 509 10.18 -8.03 -9.95
N PRO A 510 11.31 -7.71 -9.29
CA PRO A 510 11.52 -8.06 -7.89
C PRO A 510 10.31 -7.77 -6.98
N SER A 511 9.71 -6.58 -7.13
CA SER A 511 8.61 -6.12 -6.29
C SER A 511 7.23 -6.60 -6.71
N THR A 512 6.95 -6.70 -8.01
CA THR A 512 5.63 -7.20 -8.47
C THR A 512 5.49 -8.70 -8.25
N ALA A 513 6.58 -9.46 -8.41
CA ALA A 513 6.57 -10.89 -8.11
C ALA A 513 6.77 -11.15 -6.64
N ALA A 514 7.51 -10.30 -5.91
CA ALA A 514 7.74 -10.42 -4.48
C ALA A 514 8.23 -11.83 -4.08
N GLY A 515 9.02 -12.50 -4.92
CA GLY A 515 9.44 -13.89 -4.70
C GLY A 515 8.33 -14.94 -4.78
N MET A 516 7.08 -14.57 -5.06
CA MET A 516 5.95 -15.50 -5.21
C MET A 516 6.13 -16.39 -6.44
N GLY A 517 5.79 -17.66 -6.27
CA GLY A 517 5.61 -18.57 -7.39
C GLY A 517 4.41 -18.18 -8.25
N CYS A 518 4.45 -18.46 -9.55
CA CYS A 518 3.25 -18.50 -10.38
C CYS A 518 3.29 -19.70 -11.30
N ALA A 519 2.53 -20.73 -10.93
CA ALA A 519 2.34 -21.89 -11.79
C ALA A 519 1.56 -21.47 -13.04
N GLY A 520 2.12 -21.70 -14.23
CA GLY A 520 1.47 -21.38 -15.51
C GLY A 520 1.63 -19.92 -15.97
N CYS A 521 2.41 -19.08 -15.29
CA CYS A 521 2.83 -17.79 -15.86
C CYS A 521 4.03 -17.95 -16.79
N GLY A 522 4.11 -17.12 -17.84
CA GLY A 522 5.34 -16.98 -18.64
C GLY A 522 6.46 -16.31 -17.84
N ALA A 523 7.72 -16.50 -18.25
CA ALA A 523 8.91 -15.99 -17.54
C ALA A 523 8.95 -14.46 -17.36
N ALA A 524 8.23 -13.71 -18.20
CA ALA A 524 8.12 -12.25 -18.10
C ALA A 524 6.95 -11.75 -17.23
N TRP A 525 6.10 -12.65 -16.72
CA TRP A 525 4.80 -12.29 -16.12
C TRP A 525 4.57 -12.91 -14.75
N THR A 526 3.96 -12.16 -13.83
CA THR A 526 3.57 -12.64 -12.50
C THR A 526 2.10 -12.34 -12.22
N LEU A 527 1.55 -12.97 -11.18
CA LEU A 527 0.21 -12.69 -10.68
C LEU A 527 0.17 -11.37 -9.93
N THR A 528 -1.03 -10.79 -9.87
CA THR A 528 -1.30 -9.68 -8.95
C THR A 528 -1.14 -10.17 -7.52
N TYR A 529 -0.43 -9.41 -6.69
CA TYR A 529 -0.34 -9.67 -5.27
C TYR A 529 -1.74 -9.80 -4.68
N ASP A 530 -1.98 -10.75 -3.78
CA ASP A 530 -3.31 -10.91 -3.15
C ASP A 530 -4.48 -11.17 -4.12
N HIS A 531 -4.23 -11.65 -5.35
CA HIS A 531 -5.28 -11.74 -6.38
C HIS A 531 -6.50 -12.57 -5.95
N CYS A 532 -6.34 -13.61 -5.13
CA CYS A 532 -7.45 -14.45 -4.69
C CYS A 532 -8.41 -13.78 -3.70
N LYS A 533 -7.89 -12.86 -2.87
CA LYS A 533 -8.72 -12.14 -1.90
C LYS A 533 -9.19 -10.77 -2.42
N ASN A 534 -8.55 -10.23 -3.47
CA ASN A 534 -8.96 -9.00 -4.16
C ASN A 534 -9.83 -9.25 -5.40
N HIS A 535 -9.68 -10.39 -6.07
CA HIS A 535 -10.50 -10.83 -7.20
C HIS A 535 -11.09 -12.22 -6.98
N PRO A 536 -11.82 -12.44 -5.86
CA PRO A 536 -12.35 -13.75 -5.49
C PRO A 536 -13.31 -14.36 -6.52
N LEU A 537 -13.90 -13.54 -7.40
CA LEU A 537 -14.76 -14.01 -8.50
C LEU A 537 -13.97 -14.72 -9.63
N LEU A 538 -12.65 -14.53 -9.70
CA LEU A 538 -11.79 -15.19 -10.70
C LEU A 538 -11.31 -16.58 -10.24
N VAL A 539 -11.47 -16.90 -8.95
CA VAL A 539 -10.94 -18.12 -8.33
C VAL A 539 -11.71 -19.35 -8.81
N ASP A 540 -10.99 -20.29 -9.41
CA ASP A 540 -11.49 -21.63 -9.71
C ASP A 540 -11.14 -22.60 -8.58
N VAL A 541 -12.08 -22.81 -7.66
CA VAL A 541 -11.94 -23.76 -6.53
C VAL A 541 -11.65 -25.19 -7.01
N GLU A 542 -12.13 -25.58 -8.19
CA GLU A 542 -11.87 -26.91 -8.74
C GLU A 542 -10.40 -27.07 -9.15
N ALA A 543 -9.76 -26.01 -9.65
CA ALA A 543 -8.33 -26.02 -9.94
C ALA A 543 -7.50 -26.19 -8.66
N LEU A 544 -7.89 -25.54 -7.57
CA LEU A 544 -7.24 -25.67 -6.27
C LEU A 544 -7.40 -27.09 -5.71
N GLY A 545 -8.59 -27.68 -5.84
CA GLY A 545 -8.85 -29.06 -5.44
C GLY A 545 -8.00 -30.07 -6.22
N ARG A 546 -7.86 -29.89 -7.54
CA ARG A 546 -6.97 -30.72 -8.37
C ARG A 546 -5.51 -30.62 -7.94
N TYR A 547 -5.04 -29.42 -7.57
CA TYR A 547 -3.69 -29.26 -7.04
C TYR A 547 -3.54 -30.01 -5.70
N ALA A 548 -4.49 -29.86 -4.76
CA ALA A 548 -4.45 -30.55 -3.47
C ALA A 548 -4.45 -32.09 -3.60
N GLU A 549 -5.18 -32.62 -4.59
CA GLU A 549 -5.26 -34.06 -4.87
C GLU A 549 -3.99 -34.60 -5.55
N GLY A 550 -3.28 -33.77 -6.31
CA GLY A 550 -2.10 -34.15 -7.09
C GLY A 550 -0.75 -33.79 -6.46
N ALA A 551 -0.73 -32.92 -5.46
CA ALA A 551 0.49 -32.48 -4.80
C ALA A 551 1.13 -33.60 -3.97
N ALA A 552 2.45 -33.75 -4.09
CA ALA A 552 3.21 -34.60 -3.20
C ALA A 552 3.21 -34.00 -1.78
N ALA A 553 3.29 -34.86 -0.76
CA ALA A 553 3.33 -34.44 0.64
C ALA A 553 2.12 -33.58 1.05
N VAL A 554 0.94 -33.92 0.55
CA VAL A 554 -0.37 -33.46 1.02
C VAL A 554 -1.17 -34.70 1.39
N ASP A 555 -1.71 -34.75 2.60
CA ASP A 555 -2.57 -35.85 3.03
C ASP A 555 -3.83 -35.91 2.16
N ALA A 556 -4.29 -37.11 1.79
CA ALA A 556 -5.40 -37.31 0.86
C ALA A 556 -6.67 -36.51 1.27
N PRO A 557 -7.00 -35.39 0.59
CA PRO A 557 -8.05 -34.48 1.06
C PRO A 557 -9.43 -35.15 1.08
N ALA A 558 -9.71 -36.01 0.10
CA ALA A 558 -10.94 -36.80 0.00
C ALA A 558 -11.13 -37.81 1.14
N VAL A 559 -10.08 -38.16 1.89
CA VAL A 559 -10.17 -39.04 3.05
C VAL A 559 -10.31 -38.21 4.33
N HIS A 560 -9.44 -37.22 4.48
CA HIS A 560 -9.26 -36.53 5.75
C HIS A 560 -10.22 -35.35 5.93
N LEU A 561 -10.44 -34.54 4.90
CA LEU A 561 -11.37 -33.41 4.95
C LEU A 561 -12.84 -33.87 4.89
N ALA A 562 -13.09 -35.06 4.34
CA ALA A 562 -14.42 -35.65 4.22
C ALA A 562 -15.14 -35.83 5.58
N ARG A 563 -14.39 -35.94 6.67
CA ARG A 563 -14.91 -36.04 8.05
C ARG A 563 -14.60 -34.82 8.91
N ALA A 564 -13.84 -33.86 8.39
CA ALA A 564 -13.42 -32.67 9.13
C ALA A 564 -14.60 -31.70 9.28
N ARG A 565 -14.61 -30.93 10.36
CA ARG A 565 -15.53 -29.79 10.52
C ARG A 565 -14.77 -28.49 10.37
N THR A 566 -15.29 -27.57 9.59
CA THR A 566 -14.61 -26.30 9.27
C THR A 566 -15.54 -25.12 9.40
N PHE A 567 -14.97 -24.01 9.88
CA PHE A 567 -15.65 -22.75 10.06
C PHE A 567 -14.93 -21.69 9.23
N ALA A 568 -15.68 -21.03 8.35
CA ALA A 568 -15.22 -19.96 7.49
C ALA A 568 -15.98 -18.70 7.86
N PHE A 569 -15.27 -17.67 8.31
CA PHE A 569 -15.85 -16.39 8.69
C PHE A 569 -15.30 -15.26 7.81
N GLY A 570 -16.19 -14.53 7.13
CA GLY A 570 -15.83 -13.39 6.28
C GLY A 570 -16.74 -12.20 6.56
N PRO A 571 -16.29 -11.18 7.29
CA PRO A 571 -17.19 -10.12 7.70
C PRO A 571 -17.52 -9.16 6.55
N THR A 572 -18.70 -8.55 6.57
CA THR A 572 -19.24 -7.81 5.41
C THR A 572 -18.54 -6.49 5.12
N HIS A 573 -17.75 -5.95 6.07
CA HIS A 573 -16.93 -4.74 5.90
C HIS A 573 -15.42 -5.06 5.87
N ASP A 574 -15.05 -6.29 5.54
CA ASP A 574 -13.66 -6.65 5.27
C ASP A 574 -13.18 -6.01 3.95
N ARG A 575 -12.16 -5.14 4.05
CA ARG A 575 -11.52 -4.49 2.89
C ARG A 575 -10.26 -5.22 2.41
N CYS A 576 -9.84 -6.26 3.12
CA CYS A 576 -8.67 -7.08 2.81
C CYS A 576 -9.07 -8.40 2.11
N TYR A 577 -10.21 -8.97 2.48
CA TYR A 577 -10.77 -10.20 1.91
C TYR A 577 -12.16 -9.93 1.37
N LEU A 578 -12.23 -9.61 0.07
CA LEU A 578 -13.50 -9.25 -0.55
C LEU A 578 -14.43 -10.47 -0.70
N PRO A 579 -15.76 -10.29 -0.66
CA PRO A 579 -16.68 -11.36 -1.05
C PRO A 579 -16.48 -11.74 -2.53
N PRO A 580 -16.54 -13.03 -2.91
CA PRO A 580 -16.84 -14.20 -2.07
C PRO A 580 -15.60 -14.98 -1.56
N ALA A 581 -14.49 -14.33 -1.13
CA ALA A 581 -13.25 -15.04 -0.73
C ALA A 581 -13.49 -16.14 0.33
N MET A 582 -14.24 -15.84 1.39
CA MET A 582 -14.54 -16.84 2.43
C MET A 582 -15.55 -17.89 1.99
N ALA A 583 -16.46 -17.56 1.07
CA ALA A 583 -17.30 -18.57 0.46
C ALA A 583 -16.49 -19.51 -0.45
N ASN A 584 -15.41 -19.04 -1.09
CA ASN A 584 -14.49 -19.91 -1.82
C ASN A 584 -13.72 -20.86 -0.89
N VAL A 585 -13.29 -20.40 0.29
CA VAL A 585 -12.73 -21.28 1.34
C VAL A 585 -13.75 -22.34 1.77
N ALA A 586 -14.99 -21.94 2.04
CA ALA A 586 -16.06 -22.88 2.40
C ALA A 586 -16.35 -23.87 1.27
N ARG A 587 -16.39 -23.40 0.01
CA ARG A 587 -16.60 -24.23 -1.18
C ARG A 587 -15.49 -25.26 -1.38
N PHE A 588 -14.24 -24.90 -1.09
CA PHE A 588 -13.13 -25.84 -1.11
C PHE A 588 -13.35 -26.99 -0.12
N TYR A 589 -13.79 -26.70 1.11
CA TYR A 589 -14.10 -27.77 2.07
C TYR A 589 -15.35 -28.58 1.68
N LEU A 590 -16.39 -27.92 1.16
CA LEU A 590 -17.61 -28.57 0.69
C LEU A 590 -17.37 -29.56 -0.45
N ARG A 591 -16.33 -29.35 -1.27
CA ARG A 591 -15.87 -30.31 -2.28
C ARG A 591 -15.62 -31.70 -1.69
N TYR A 592 -15.10 -31.76 -0.45
CA TYR A 592 -14.68 -33.00 0.17
C TYR A 592 -15.65 -33.51 1.26
N ALA A 593 -16.39 -32.60 1.90
CA ALA A 593 -17.26 -32.92 3.03
C ALA A 593 -18.29 -34.03 2.67
N ARG A 594 -18.45 -35.02 3.55
CA ARG A 594 -19.50 -36.05 3.40
C ARG A 594 -20.89 -35.48 3.63
N ASP A 595 -20.98 -34.49 4.52
CA ASP A 595 -22.19 -33.80 4.91
C ASP A 595 -21.92 -32.29 4.90
N ALA A 596 -22.77 -31.52 4.22
CA ALA A 596 -22.63 -30.07 4.12
C ALA A 596 -22.65 -29.37 5.49
N THR A 597 -23.30 -29.95 6.51
CA THR A 597 -23.32 -29.44 7.89
C THR A 597 -21.95 -29.46 8.58
N GLN A 598 -20.95 -30.10 7.97
CA GLN A 598 -19.57 -30.06 8.44
C GLN A 598 -18.90 -28.71 8.17
N VAL A 599 -19.37 -27.97 7.17
CA VAL A 599 -18.81 -26.67 6.80
C VAL A 599 -19.80 -25.59 7.21
N LYS A 600 -19.32 -24.63 8.03
CA LYS A 600 -20.11 -23.47 8.43
C LYS A 600 -19.48 -22.20 7.87
N LEU A 601 -20.22 -21.53 7.00
CA LEU A 601 -19.90 -20.21 6.51
C LEU A 601 -20.69 -19.16 7.30
N VAL A 602 -20.00 -18.14 7.78
CA VAL A 602 -20.60 -16.93 8.37
C VAL A 602 -20.03 -15.74 7.61
N ASP A 603 -20.85 -15.15 6.75
CA ASP A 603 -20.47 -14.03 5.88
C ASP A 603 -21.44 -12.84 5.93
N ASP A 604 -22.26 -12.78 6.99
CA ASP A 604 -23.33 -11.80 7.17
C ASP A 604 -23.07 -10.81 8.33
N GLN A 605 -21.99 -11.00 9.09
CA GLN A 605 -21.69 -10.16 10.25
C GLN A 605 -20.97 -8.85 9.85
N PRO A 606 -21.46 -7.67 10.28
CA PRO A 606 -20.92 -6.36 9.88
C PRO A 606 -19.72 -5.93 10.69
N PHE A 607 -18.69 -6.76 10.74
CA PHE A 607 -17.39 -6.39 11.29
C PHE A 607 -16.46 -5.85 10.19
N PRO A 608 -15.43 -5.07 10.55
CA PRO A 608 -14.29 -4.87 9.67
C PRO A 608 -13.38 -6.11 9.67
N HIS A 609 -12.22 -6.03 9.02
CA HIS A 609 -11.21 -7.10 9.03
C HIS A 609 -10.60 -7.29 10.44
N THR A 610 -11.18 -8.21 11.22
CA THR A 610 -10.81 -8.47 12.62
C THR A 610 -11.21 -9.88 13.04
N LEU A 611 -10.72 -10.33 14.19
CA LEU A 611 -11.32 -11.45 14.92
C LEU A 611 -12.47 -10.93 15.78
N PRO A 612 -13.73 -11.24 15.46
CA PRO A 612 -14.84 -10.68 16.21
C PRO A 612 -15.05 -11.45 17.53
N THR A 613 -14.82 -10.75 18.63
CA THR A 613 -15.11 -11.22 19.99
C THR A 613 -16.34 -10.51 20.52
N ASN A 614 -16.85 -10.97 21.67
CA ASN A 614 -18.04 -10.39 22.29
C ASN A 614 -17.92 -8.86 22.51
N ALA A 615 -16.68 -8.39 22.74
CA ALA A 615 -16.35 -6.97 22.97
C ALA A 615 -16.02 -6.19 21.67
N THR A 616 -15.95 -6.85 20.51
CA THR A 616 -15.66 -6.19 19.24
C THR A 616 -16.90 -5.44 18.75
N PRO A 617 -16.85 -4.12 18.48
CA PRO A 617 -17.99 -3.38 17.93
C PRO A 617 -18.19 -3.66 16.42
N TYR A 618 -19.43 -3.57 15.95
CA TYR A 618 -19.72 -3.60 14.51
C TYR A 618 -19.16 -2.38 13.79
N ALA A 619 -18.80 -2.54 12.53
CA ALA A 619 -18.33 -1.48 11.64
C ALA A 619 -19.23 -0.23 11.71
N ASN A 620 -18.59 0.93 11.76
CA ASN A 620 -19.17 2.26 11.97
C ASN A 620 -19.99 2.49 13.26
N ASP A 621 -19.98 1.55 14.22
CA ASP A 621 -20.65 1.70 15.53
C ASP A 621 -19.67 2.05 16.66
N ALA A 622 -19.16 3.27 16.63
CA ALA A 622 -18.21 3.74 17.65
C ALA A 622 -18.84 4.23 18.96
N ALA A 623 -20.16 4.31 19.02
CA ALA A 623 -20.87 4.64 20.25
C ALA A 623 -21.00 3.41 21.16
N ASN A 624 -20.83 2.19 20.61
CA ASN A 624 -20.99 0.95 21.33
C ASN A 624 -19.67 0.43 21.94
N PHE A 625 -19.35 0.91 23.14
CA PHE A 625 -18.18 0.46 23.91
C PHE A 625 -18.33 -0.95 24.52
N THR A 626 -19.54 -1.52 24.48
CA THR A 626 -19.82 -2.85 25.04
C THR A 626 -19.59 -4.00 24.05
N GLY A 627 -19.32 -3.68 22.79
CA GLY A 627 -19.18 -4.66 21.71
C GLY A 627 -20.50 -5.13 21.12
N ALA A 628 -20.42 -5.87 20.03
CA ALA A 628 -21.57 -6.32 19.25
C ALA A 628 -22.27 -7.57 19.82
N GLY A 629 -21.74 -8.19 20.87
CA GLY A 629 -22.32 -9.43 21.40
C GLY A 629 -21.87 -10.71 20.70
N TYR A 630 -21.04 -10.61 19.64
CA TYR A 630 -20.72 -11.74 18.76
C TYR A 630 -19.48 -12.51 19.22
N ASP A 631 -19.64 -13.78 19.56
CA ASP A 631 -18.57 -14.67 20.04
C ASP A 631 -18.03 -15.55 18.91
N GLY A 632 -17.22 -14.95 18.02
CA GLY A 632 -16.63 -15.65 16.87
C GLY A 632 -15.76 -16.87 17.24
N PRO A 633 -14.77 -16.74 18.15
CA PRO A 633 -13.96 -17.86 18.60
C PRO A 633 -14.79 -19.01 19.16
N GLY A 634 -15.77 -18.71 20.01
CA GLY A 634 -16.64 -19.74 20.58
C GLY A 634 -17.56 -20.38 19.55
N GLU A 635 -18.13 -19.59 18.63
CA GLU A 635 -18.97 -20.12 17.57
C GLU A 635 -18.18 -21.07 16.67
N CYS A 636 -16.94 -20.71 16.31
CA CYS A 636 -16.06 -21.62 15.61
C CYS A 636 -15.82 -22.90 16.43
N LEU A 637 -15.32 -22.78 17.66
CA LEU A 637 -14.93 -23.93 18.47
C LEU A 637 -16.11 -24.89 18.69
N ARG A 638 -17.31 -24.36 18.98
CA ARG A 638 -18.53 -25.16 19.14
C ARG A 638 -18.87 -25.92 17.85
N HIS A 639 -18.63 -25.31 16.69
CA HIS A 639 -18.82 -25.97 15.40
C HIS A 639 -17.77 -27.06 15.15
N VAL A 640 -16.47 -26.74 15.25
CA VAL A 640 -15.39 -27.65 14.82
C VAL A 640 -15.15 -28.81 15.79
N VAL A 641 -15.40 -28.62 17.09
CA VAL A 641 -15.42 -29.73 18.07
C VAL A 641 -16.66 -30.62 17.85
N GLY A 642 -17.78 -30.04 17.43
CA GLY A 642 -19.01 -30.77 17.10
C GLY A 642 -19.79 -31.30 18.31
N GLY A 643 -20.77 -32.18 18.03
CA GLY A 643 -21.50 -32.96 19.05
C GLY A 643 -22.42 -32.17 20.00
N GLY A 644 -22.74 -30.91 19.71
CA GLY A 644 -23.54 -30.06 20.61
C GLY A 644 -22.78 -29.65 21.87
N ALA A 645 -21.44 -29.67 21.84
CA ALA A 645 -20.60 -29.34 22.99
C ALA A 645 -20.89 -27.92 23.50
N ARG A 646 -21.24 -27.81 24.79
CA ARG A 646 -21.29 -26.54 25.50
C ARG A 646 -19.88 -26.13 25.89
N LEU A 647 -19.24 -25.34 25.05
CA LEU A 647 -17.93 -24.76 25.33
C LEU A 647 -18.09 -23.39 26.00
N TRP A 648 -17.35 -23.18 27.09
CA TRP A 648 -17.39 -21.94 27.87
C TRP A 648 -16.04 -21.23 27.83
N ALA A 649 -16.06 -19.91 27.73
CA ALA A 649 -14.86 -19.09 27.92
C ALA A 649 -14.69 -18.72 29.39
N ALA A 650 -13.49 -18.90 29.93
CA ALA A 650 -13.12 -18.31 31.22
C ALA A 650 -13.23 -16.78 31.16
N PRO A 651 -13.54 -16.09 32.28
CA PRO A 651 -13.51 -14.62 32.31
C PRO A 651 -12.09 -14.07 32.13
N LEU A 652 -11.09 -14.78 32.67
CA LEU A 652 -9.68 -14.44 32.62
C LEU A 652 -8.85 -15.73 32.54
N VAL A 653 -7.62 -15.59 32.04
CA VAL A 653 -6.63 -16.66 31.98
C VAL A 653 -5.42 -16.25 32.80
N ASP A 654 -4.89 -17.15 33.63
CA ASP A 654 -3.63 -16.92 34.34
C ASP A 654 -2.46 -16.94 33.33
N PRO A 655 -1.71 -15.83 33.19
CA PRO A 655 -0.55 -15.77 32.30
C PRO A 655 0.51 -16.87 32.57
N LEU A 656 0.60 -17.41 33.79
CA LEU A 656 1.56 -18.45 34.16
C LEU A 656 1.27 -19.82 33.51
N LEU A 657 0.09 -20.00 32.92
CA LEU A 657 -0.26 -21.22 32.19
C LEU A 657 0.35 -21.24 30.78
N TRP A 658 0.82 -20.09 30.29
CA TRP A 658 1.63 -20.01 29.08
C TRP A 658 3.10 -20.31 29.40
N ARG A 659 3.60 -21.38 28.81
CA ARG A 659 4.97 -21.85 28.98
C ARG A 659 5.76 -21.62 27.71
N ARG A 660 6.96 -21.07 27.86
CA ARG A 660 7.89 -20.93 26.75
C ARG A 660 8.66 -22.24 26.59
N VAL A 661 8.60 -22.83 25.40
CA VAL A 661 9.19 -24.12 25.09
C VAL A 661 10.27 -24.00 24.02
N ASN A 662 11.31 -24.81 24.15
CA ASN A 662 12.40 -24.94 23.21
C ASN A 662 11.97 -25.89 22.08
N VAL A 663 12.01 -25.39 20.86
CA VAL A 663 11.69 -26.15 19.64
C VAL A 663 12.86 -26.18 18.65
N SER A 664 14.07 -25.82 19.09
CA SER A 664 15.26 -25.75 18.23
C SER A 664 15.58 -27.07 17.53
N ALA A 665 15.26 -28.21 18.15
CA ALA A 665 15.45 -29.54 17.56
C ALA A 665 14.65 -29.75 16.26
N PHE A 666 13.57 -28.98 16.05
CA PHE A 666 12.71 -29.04 14.88
C PHE A 666 13.05 -27.97 13.83
N VAL A 667 13.77 -26.91 14.23
CA VAL A 667 14.13 -25.79 13.37
C VAL A 667 15.55 -25.98 12.86
N ARG A 668 15.69 -26.64 11.71
CA ARG A 668 17.00 -26.92 11.08
C ARG A 668 17.59 -25.72 10.36
N ASP A 669 16.73 -24.82 9.91
CA ASP A 669 17.07 -23.62 9.16
C ASP A 669 16.48 -22.40 9.87
N LEU A 670 17.33 -21.52 10.36
CA LEU A 670 16.90 -20.27 11.01
C LEU A 670 16.57 -19.17 10.00
N GLY A 671 16.89 -19.36 8.71
CA GLY A 671 16.70 -18.40 7.63
C GLY A 671 15.31 -18.43 6.98
N VAL A 672 14.38 -19.24 7.50
CA VAL A 672 12.99 -19.37 7.00
C VAL A 672 11.95 -18.72 7.91
N GLY A 673 12.39 -17.96 8.92
CA GLY A 673 11.48 -17.18 9.75
C GLY A 673 10.75 -17.96 10.84
N VAL A 674 11.06 -19.24 11.06
CA VAL A 674 10.57 -20.01 12.22
C VAL A 674 11.53 -19.81 13.39
N ARG A 675 11.00 -19.47 14.56
CA ARG A 675 11.82 -19.25 15.76
C ARG A 675 12.12 -20.58 16.48
N PRO A 676 13.29 -20.73 17.13
CA PRO A 676 13.63 -21.91 17.92
C PRO A 676 12.92 -21.96 19.29
N ALA A 677 11.95 -21.08 19.53
CA ALA A 677 11.12 -21.05 20.74
C ALA A 677 9.64 -20.93 20.33
N ALA A 678 8.75 -21.51 21.13
CA ALA A 678 7.31 -21.46 20.94
C ALA A 678 6.59 -21.24 22.28
N TRP A 679 5.28 -20.97 22.22
CA TRP A 679 4.41 -20.86 23.39
C TRP A 679 3.48 -22.07 23.50
N LEU A 680 3.32 -22.58 24.71
CA LEU A 680 2.42 -23.68 25.04
C LEU A 680 1.51 -23.26 26.19
N PHE A 681 0.21 -23.11 25.94
CA PHE A 681 -0.79 -22.94 26.98
C PHE A 681 -1.23 -24.30 27.50
N LEU A 682 -0.97 -24.58 28.78
CA LEU A 682 -1.30 -25.87 29.40
C LEU A 682 -2.26 -25.67 30.58
N PRO A 683 -3.58 -25.89 30.41
CA PRO A 683 -4.52 -25.84 31.51
C PRO A 683 -4.23 -26.93 32.55
N PRO A 684 -4.59 -26.72 33.84
CA PRO A 684 -4.38 -27.73 34.89
C PRO A 684 -4.98 -29.10 34.57
N ALA A 685 -6.12 -29.14 33.87
CA ALA A 685 -6.79 -30.39 33.46
C ALA A 685 -5.94 -31.26 32.48
N CYS A 686 -4.97 -30.65 31.79
CA CYS A 686 -4.11 -31.33 30.81
C CYS A 686 -2.73 -31.71 31.34
N GLY A 687 -2.47 -31.52 32.64
CA GLY A 687 -1.22 -31.92 33.28
C GLY A 687 -1.15 -33.39 33.73
N GLY A 688 -2.21 -34.18 33.51
CA GLY A 688 -2.35 -35.58 33.94
C GLY A 688 -2.42 -36.60 32.78
N ALA A 689 -3.02 -37.77 33.02
CA ALA A 689 -3.11 -38.89 32.06
C ALA A 689 -4.34 -38.83 31.12
N SER A 690 -5.23 -37.85 31.28
CA SER A 690 -6.42 -37.66 30.43
C SER A 690 -6.04 -37.06 29.07
N ALA A 691 -6.63 -37.59 28.00
CA ALA A 691 -6.41 -37.09 26.65
C ALA A 691 -7.04 -35.69 26.47
N CYS A 692 -6.24 -34.68 26.15
CA CYS A 692 -6.70 -33.32 25.90
C CYS A 692 -6.88 -33.03 24.41
N LYS A 693 -7.73 -32.06 24.10
CA LYS A 693 -7.84 -31.46 22.77
C LYS A 693 -6.62 -30.57 22.53
N LEU A 694 -6.30 -30.30 21.28
CA LEU A 694 -5.17 -29.44 20.92
C LEU A 694 -5.63 -28.40 19.90
N LEU A 695 -5.34 -27.13 20.16
CA LEU A 695 -5.55 -26.03 19.21
C LEU A 695 -4.19 -25.44 18.81
N LEU A 696 -3.89 -25.52 17.53
CA LEU A 696 -2.71 -24.91 16.91
C LEU A 696 -3.02 -23.47 16.53
N LEU A 697 -2.23 -22.51 17.05
CA LEU A 697 -2.34 -21.07 16.78
C LEU A 697 -0.99 -20.52 16.31
N PRO A 698 -0.57 -20.80 15.07
CA PRO A 698 0.70 -20.29 14.54
C PRO A 698 0.62 -18.78 14.34
N GLY A 699 1.69 -18.06 14.67
CA GLY A 699 1.69 -16.60 14.51
C GLY A 699 3.01 -15.94 14.89
N GLY A 700 3.07 -14.63 14.68
CA GLY A 700 4.22 -13.82 15.08
C GLY A 700 4.45 -13.84 16.60
N CYS A 701 5.72 -13.79 16.98
CA CYS A 701 6.16 -13.56 18.36
C CYS A 701 7.28 -12.51 18.34
N ASP A 702 7.31 -11.63 19.35
CA ASP A 702 8.35 -10.60 19.44
C ASP A 702 9.72 -11.26 19.72
N PRO A 703 10.80 -10.85 19.02
CA PRO A 703 12.16 -11.32 19.34
C PRO A 703 12.59 -11.11 20.79
N LEU A 704 12.02 -10.13 21.48
CA LEU A 704 12.28 -9.75 22.86
C LEU A 704 11.16 -10.16 23.83
N GLU A 705 10.11 -10.86 23.38
CA GLU A 705 9.00 -11.28 24.24
C GLU A 705 9.47 -12.34 25.27
N GLU A 706 9.66 -11.87 26.51
CA GLU A 706 9.70 -12.70 27.71
C GLU A 706 8.29 -12.90 28.30
N LEU A 707 7.32 -12.11 27.86
CA LEU A 707 5.95 -12.12 28.36
C LEU A 707 5.08 -13.06 27.52
N PRO A 708 4.13 -13.77 28.15
CA PRO A 708 3.19 -14.62 27.44
C PRO A 708 2.28 -13.81 26.50
N PRO A 709 1.71 -14.44 25.46
CA PRO A 709 0.80 -13.77 24.54
C PRO A 709 -0.51 -13.43 25.26
N LEU A 710 -0.62 -12.19 25.73
CA LEU A 710 -1.78 -11.67 26.45
C LEU A 710 -2.57 -10.72 25.55
N GLY A 711 -3.89 -10.89 25.52
CA GLY A 711 -4.80 -10.16 24.64
C GLY A 711 -4.89 -10.73 23.21
N GLY A 712 -5.64 -10.04 22.35
CA GLY A 712 -5.81 -10.40 20.95
C GLY A 712 -6.47 -11.78 20.72
N SER A 713 -6.07 -12.45 19.63
CA SER A 713 -6.57 -13.78 19.27
C SER A 713 -6.16 -14.87 20.26
N ASP A 714 -4.92 -14.81 20.75
CA ASP A 714 -4.35 -15.87 21.59
C ASP A 714 -5.09 -15.96 22.94
N ASP A 715 -5.37 -14.82 23.57
CA ASP A 715 -6.17 -14.78 24.80
C ASP A 715 -7.62 -15.22 24.57
N ALA A 716 -8.23 -14.77 23.45
CA ALA A 716 -9.60 -15.15 23.13
C ALA A 716 -9.78 -16.67 23.04
N PHE A 717 -8.83 -17.38 22.43
CA PHE A 717 -8.83 -18.85 22.39
C PHE A 717 -8.38 -19.47 23.72
N ALA A 718 -7.40 -18.90 24.44
CA ALA A 718 -6.94 -19.43 25.73
C ALA A 718 -8.04 -19.44 26.79
N ARG A 719 -8.95 -18.46 26.75
CA ARG A 719 -10.14 -18.42 27.62
C ARG A 719 -11.04 -19.63 27.41
N TYR A 720 -11.21 -20.10 26.18
CA TYR A 720 -11.87 -21.38 25.92
C TYR A 720 -11.01 -22.55 26.36
N ALA A 721 -9.72 -22.53 26.06
CA ALA A 721 -8.85 -23.65 26.36
C ALA A 721 -8.81 -23.98 27.87
N MET A 722 -8.87 -22.96 28.71
CA MET A 722 -8.88 -23.05 30.17
C MET A 722 -9.99 -23.93 30.75
N LEU A 723 -11.19 -23.93 30.16
CA LEU A 723 -12.37 -24.63 30.71
C LEU A 723 -12.78 -25.88 29.94
N ASN A 724 -12.06 -26.25 28.87
CA ASN A 724 -12.54 -27.27 27.91
C ASN A 724 -11.49 -28.34 27.57
N GLU A 725 -10.58 -28.64 28.50
CA GLU A 725 -9.55 -29.69 28.37
C GLU A 725 -8.77 -29.56 27.05
N MET A 726 -8.30 -28.36 26.76
CA MET A 726 -7.68 -28.03 25.49
C MET A 726 -6.34 -27.34 25.72
N VAL A 727 -5.32 -27.85 25.07
CA VAL A 727 -3.98 -27.27 25.03
C VAL A 727 -3.90 -26.32 23.84
N ILE A 728 -3.24 -25.17 23.99
CA ILE A 728 -2.88 -24.33 22.84
C ILE A 728 -1.40 -24.43 22.58
N PHE A 729 -1.03 -24.75 21.35
CA PHE A 729 0.36 -24.66 20.89
C PHE A 729 0.49 -23.52 19.88
N LYS A 730 1.38 -22.56 20.15
CA LYS A 730 1.68 -21.42 19.28
C LYS A 730 3.14 -21.51 18.83
N PRO A 731 3.41 -22.15 17.68
CA PRO A 731 4.67 -22.00 16.98
C PRO A 731 4.90 -20.53 16.63
N CYS A 732 6.10 -20.04 16.94
CA CYS A 732 6.45 -18.65 16.67
C CYS A 732 7.13 -18.50 15.31
N VAL A 733 6.54 -17.66 14.46
CA VAL A 733 7.17 -17.18 13.22
C VAL A 733 7.72 -15.76 13.39
N GLY A 734 8.17 -15.14 12.29
CA GLY A 734 8.81 -13.83 12.28
C GLY A 734 10.21 -13.84 12.88
N GLY A 735 10.88 -14.99 12.83
CA GLY A 735 12.32 -15.10 13.04
C GLY A 735 13.14 -14.51 11.88
N PRO A 736 14.47 -14.65 11.91
CA PRO A 736 15.33 -14.20 10.83
C PRO A 736 14.94 -14.81 9.48
N ILE A 737 15.09 -14.03 8.41
CA ILE A 737 14.99 -14.51 7.02
C ILE A 737 16.37 -14.37 6.40
N ASP A 738 16.85 -15.40 5.71
CA ASP A 738 18.07 -15.31 4.91
C ASP A 738 17.79 -14.47 3.66
N ALA A 739 17.97 -13.15 3.78
CA ALA A 739 17.77 -12.20 2.69
C ALA A 739 18.72 -12.41 1.50
N ARG A 740 19.79 -13.22 1.64
CA ARG A 740 20.63 -13.60 0.48
C ARG A 740 19.96 -14.72 -0.32
N ARG A 741 19.34 -15.68 0.37
CA ARG A 741 18.54 -16.75 -0.27
C ARG A 741 17.22 -16.22 -0.80
N PHE A 742 16.61 -15.27 -0.08
CA PHE A 742 15.27 -14.74 -0.35
C PHE A 742 15.26 -13.21 -0.47
N PRO A 743 15.97 -12.63 -1.46
CA PRO A 743 16.16 -11.18 -1.56
C PRO A 743 14.88 -10.38 -1.84
N HIS A 744 13.83 -11.03 -2.35
CA HIS A 744 12.56 -10.41 -2.72
C HIS A 744 11.40 -10.88 -1.85
N ASN A 745 11.69 -11.52 -0.72
CA ASN A 745 10.68 -11.94 0.23
C ASN A 745 10.26 -10.73 1.06
N HIS A 746 9.05 -10.22 0.84
CA HIS A 746 8.59 -9.02 1.52
C HIS A 746 7.65 -9.30 2.71
N GLU A 747 6.79 -10.33 2.69
CA GLU A 747 5.88 -10.61 3.83
C GLU A 747 6.61 -11.21 5.02
N ASN A 748 7.47 -12.21 4.78
CA ASN A 748 8.11 -12.89 5.89
C ASN A 748 9.12 -11.97 6.59
N LEU A 749 9.73 -11.02 5.87
CA LEU A 749 10.54 -9.96 6.48
C LEU A 749 9.73 -9.01 7.38
N ARG A 750 8.41 -8.88 7.16
CA ARG A 750 7.50 -8.19 8.08
C ARG A 750 7.05 -9.06 9.26
N GLY A 751 7.52 -10.30 9.34
CA GLY A 751 7.19 -11.24 10.40
C GLY A 751 5.96 -12.10 10.14
N MET A 752 5.44 -12.09 8.91
CA MET A 752 4.28 -12.89 8.51
C MET A 752 4.66 -14.33 8.09
N ILE A 753 3.65 -15.20 8.02
CA ILE A 753 3.79 -16.60 7.60
C ILE A 753 3.80 -16.69 6.07
N ASP A 754 4.57 -17.61 5.51
CA ASP A 754 4.63 -17.83 4.07
C ASP A 754 3.34 -18.49 3.56
N VAL A 755 2.48 -17.68 2.96
CA VAL A 755 1.21 -18.08 2.34
C VAL A 755 1.15 -17.69 0.87
N TYR A 756 2.30 -17.32 0.30
CA TYR A 756 2.44 -16.91 -1.11
C TYR A 756 3.58 -17.64 -1.84
N GLY A 757 4.32 -18.50 -1.15
CA GLY A 757 5.45 -19.23 -1.72
C GLY A 757 6.72 -18.40 -1.86
N GLN A 758 6.94 -17.42 -0.97
CA GLN A 758 8.13 -16.55 -0.98
C GLN A 758 9.38 -17.24 -0.42
N LEU A 759 9.21 -18.34 0.32
CA LEU A 759 10.31 -19.18 0.81
C LEU A 759 10.47 -20.44 -0.03
N SER A 760 9.36 -21.03 -0.49
CA SER A 760 9.39 -22.26 -1.28
C SER A 760 8.13 -22.44 -2.12
N PRO A 761 8.21 -23.05 -3.32
CA PRO A 761 7.02 -23.48 -4.06
C PRO A 761 6.15 -24.48 -3.29
N ASP A 762 6.72 -25.17 -2.29
CA ASP A 762 6.03 -26.14 -1.44
C ASP A 762 5.30 -25.51 -0.24
N TYR A 763 5.15 -24.19 -0.18
CA TYR A 763 4.59 -23.46 0.97
C TYR A 763 3.22 -23.95 1.47
N ALA A 764 2.45 -24.61 0.60
CA ALA A 764 1.14 -25.18 0.93
C ALA A 764 1.15 -26.71 1.13
N THR A 765 2.32 -27.36 1.18
CA THR A 765 2.47 -28.81 1.40
C THR A 765 3.18 -29.08 2.74
N GLN A 766 3.26 -30.35 3.17
CA GLN A 766 4.02 -30.74 4.36
C GLN A 766 5.53 -30.47 4.25
N LYS A 767 6.02 -30.11 3.06
CA LYS A 767 7.43 -29.81 2.76
C LYS A 767 7.74 -28.32 2.64
N GLY A 768 6.76 -27.44 2.85
CA GLY A 768 7.01 -26.01 2.92
C GLY A 768 7.98 -25.66 4.05
N ASP A 769 8.84 -24.68 3.81
CA ASP A 769 9.92 -24.26 4.72
C ASP A 769 9.44 -23.92 6.14
N GLN A 770 8.21 -23.41 6.29
CA GLN A 770 7.58 -23.18 7.60
C GLN A 770 6.60 -24.30 8.02
N MET A 771 6.04 -25.03 7.05
CA MET A 771 5.07 -26.11 7.27
C MET A 771 5.73 -27.35 7.89
N GLU A 772 6.87 -27.78 7.36
CA GLU A 772 7.59 -28.97 7.82
C GLU A 772 8.01 -28.89 9.30
N PRO A 773 8.72 -27.83 9.77
CA PRO A 773 9.11 -27.75 11.17
C PRO A 773 7.90 -27.66 12.11
N ILE A 774 6.84 -26.93 11.73
CA ILE A 774 5.61 -26.84 12.54
C ILE A 774 4.89 -28.20 12.62
N GLY A 775 4.82 -28.93 11.51
CA GLY A 775 4.28 -30.28 11.46
C GLY A 775 5.06 -31.26 12.34
N ALA A 776 6.39 -31.18 12.34
CA ALA A 776 7.24 -32.00 13.20
C ALA A 776 7.04 -31.70 14.70
N MET A 777 6.91 -30.42 15.07
CA MET A 777 6.57 -30.02 16.44
C MET A 777 5.21 -30.59 16.88
N LEU A 778 4.20 -30.52 16.00
CA LEU A 778 2.86 -31.07 16.27
C LEU A 778 2.91 -32.58 16.49
N LYS A 779 3.59 -33.34 15.62
CA LYS A 779 3.76 -34.80 15.78
C LYS A 779 4.39 -35.16 17.13
N HIS A 780 5.48 -34.47 17.50
CA HIS A 780 6.14 -34.68 18.79
C HIS A 780 5.21 -34.40 19.97
N LEU A 781 4.48 -33.28 19.92
CA LEU A 781 3.52 -32.91 20.97
C LEU A 781 2.42 -33.97 21.13
N MET A 782 2.00 -34.61 20.04
CA MET A 782 1.02 -35.70 20.03
C MET A 782 1.61 -37.08 20.38
N GLY A 783 2.93 -37.21 20.53
CA GLY A 783 3.60 -38.50 20.76
C GLY A 783 3.61 -39.42 19.54
N VAL A 784 3.43 -38.87 18.34
CA VAL A 784 3.53 -39.58 17.07
C VAL A 784 4.96 -39.47 16.56
N GLN A 785 5.53 -40.55 16.01
CA GLN A 785 6.89 -40.51 15.45
C GLN A 785 6.97 -39.48 14.31
N ALA A 786 8.00 -38.62 14.36
CA ALA A 786 8.19 -37.45 13.49
C ALA A 786 8.43 -37.82 12.02
#